data_AF-A0A2U2BST8-F1
#
_entry.id   AF-A0A2U2BST8-F1
#
_cell.length_a   1.000
_cell.length_b   1.000
_cell.length_c   1.000
_cell.angle_alpha   90.00
_cell.angle_beta   90.00
_cell.angle_gamma   90.00
#
_symmetry.space_group_name_H-M   'P 1'
#
loop_
_entity.id
_entity.type
_entity.pdbx_description
1 polymer ?
#
loop_
_entity_poly.entity_id
_entity_poly.type
_entity_poly.pdbx_seq_one_letter_code
_entity_poly.pdbx_strand_id
1 'polypeptide(L)'
;MTGARAGLSRGDFARRGFMAADDLSTRSDSDQTEAGGSAPAPFAKAEGGAIDRIRRTVADQPAAEEKPSGGGWLAFTGVAFALLWMGGAAAYLAGWVIDDIGSLSATQLAGLGVFAGAPALLFLLAGFLGREVARAAGRAARVDRALTRLAAPADLAESEMRSLADAVSVEIDRVNSGMESALARLAAMEEVIAHHADTLEETAGSARDRTETLVSALRKERERLSDIAETLDDKAALIAAAIQDQSKMVAAAAELAESKADESERRIRSGADRLAAAGADIEESGDKVALALDARTSELRDFSDTLKMRSEGLEAAYLKHRDRLTEASEVLRKEQEKIAAALDFHRAELETMTTTAHEGADTLKSAAEQSGKVFIDAVEKAIARAKDLSETIGEESDAAARAHEDALARLKAAADAARDAADDSAKRFNDQADSAKASLERVSEAGFEAARRADESFQARLKEAETLTAKAGEAADSASETVRQRLEKTLEAARAESERVEELLSGLRSRLDTAPDSARKAAEEIERALSEGLTKLNASAEEAAENAREVDSMFQARIRQNYELLSDFMLRMGSVASGRRPLDIASNELPDPLSARRPRPEREERGRERDTPAEPESPAAAKADETPRTGKPAPKAEPDERPAASDSQDSEGDRGWRWRDLLANMAPEDDEVSEAAAEASAKDDRAEDDPGSRRRKRGR
;
A
#
# COMPACT_ATOMS: atom_id res chain seq x y z
N MET A 1 5.62 -63.15 6.84
CA MET A 1 4.22 -63.35 7.24
C MET A 1 3.92 -62.27 8.27
N THR A 2 3.06 -61.27 8.07
CA THR A 2 2.09 -60.96 6.99
C THR A 2 1.87 -59.42 7.06
N GLY A 3 1.98 -58.60 5.99
CA GLY A 3 0.95 -58.31 4.97
C GLY A 3 -0.29 -57.61 5.59
N ALA A 4 -0.85 -56.48 5.13
CA ALA A 4 -0.70 -55.60 3.95
C ALA A 4 -1.27 -54.19 4.33
N ARG A 5 -0.88 -53.00 3.83
CA ARG A 5 -0.81 -52.37 2.48
C ARG A 5 -2.11 -51.67 1.99
N ALA A 6 -2.07 -50.32 1.99
CA ALA A 6 -2.67 -49.32 1.06
C ALA A 6 -4.19 -48.98 1.05
N GLY A 7 -4.48 -47.70 0.68
CA GLY A 7 -5.81 -47.13 0.42
C GLY A 7 -6.00 -45.69 0.97
N LEU A 8 -5.27 -44.66 0.53
CA LEU A 8 -5.60 -43.79 -0.63
C LEU A 8 -7.06 -43.28 -0.69
N SER A 9 -7.25 -41.98 -0.38
CA SER A 9 -8.22 -41.11 -1.07
C SER A 9 -7.68 -39.67 -1.12
N ARG A 10 -8.13 -38.87 -2.09
CA ARG A 10 -7.46 -37.65 -2.58
C ARG A 10 -8.51 -36.60 -2.95
N GLY A 11 -8.25 -35.33 -2.62
CA GLY A 11 -9.06 -34.18 -3.04
C GLY A 11 -10.13 -33.72 -2.04
N ASP A 12 -10.62 -32.47 -2.07
CA ASP A 12 -10.23 -31.37 -2.98
C ASP A 12 -10.78 -30.00 -2.51
N PHE A 13 -10.19 -28.88 -2.99
CA PHE A 13 -10.62 -27.45 -2.83
C PHE A 13 -10.74 -26.83 -1.39
N ALA A 14 -10.59 -25.51 -1.15
CA ALA A 14 -9.85 -24.43 -1.86
C ALA A 14 -9.73 -23.13 -1.02
N ARG A 15 -8.65 -22.38 -1.30
CA ARG A 15 -8.45 -20.91 -1.19
C ARG A 15 -9.36 -20.07 -0.26
N ARG A 16 -8.72 -19.31 0.65
CA ARG A 16 -8.63 -17.84 0.51
C ARG A 16 -7.47 -17.23 1.31
N GLY A 17 -6.44 -16.76 0.61
CA GLY A 17 -5.43 -15.85 1.17
C GLY A 17 -5.82 -14.39 0.88
N PHE A 18 -5.60 -13.52 1.85
CA PHE A 18 -5.65 -12.06 1.68
C PHE A 18 -4.20 -11.58 1.50
N MET A 19 -3.94 -10.72 0.53
CA MET A 19 -2.59 -10.28 0.17
C MET A 19 -2.49 -8.78 0.43
N ALA A 20 -1.46 -8.35 1.16
CA ALA A 20 -1.15 -6.96 1.42
C ALA A 20 0.36 -6.75 1.26
N ALA A 21 0.74 -5.67 0.58
CA ALA A 21 2.02 -4.97 0.75
C ALA A 21 1.98 -3.66 -0.06
N ASP A 22 1.97 -2.55 0.67
CA ASP A 22 2.26 -1.19 0.21
C ASP A 22 3.68 -1.12 -0.41
N ASP A 23 3.88 -0.44 -1.53
CA ASP A 23 4.08 1.01 -1.72
C ASP A 23 5.49 1.50 -1.32
N LEU A 24 6.16 2.15 -2.27
CA LEU A 24 7.49 2.75 -2.12
C LEU A 24 7.69 3.92 -3.10
N SER A 25 7.14 5.07 -2.70
CA SER A 25 7.70 6.42 -2.89
C SER A 25 8.37 6.77 -4.23
N THR A 26 7.59 7.43 -5.08
CA THR A 26 7.91 8.75 -5.66
C THR A 26 9.37 9.08 -6.07
N ARG A 27 9.58 9.22 -7.39
CA ARG A 27 10.28 10.40 -7.92
C ARG A 27 9.73 10.74 -9.30
N SER A 28 9.28 11.99 -9.47
CA SER A 28 8.89 12.49 -10.78
C SER A 28 10.09 12.57 -11.71
N ASP A 29 9.94 12.06 -12.92
CA ASP A 29 10.52 12.74 -14.08
C ASP A 29 9.47 12.79 -15.19
N SER A 30 9.49 13.90 -15.92
CA SER A 30 8.46 14.24 -16.90
C SER A 30 8.90 13.81 -18.29
N ASP A 31 8.31 12.74 -18.81
CA ASP A 31 8.33 12.49 -20.25
C ASP A 31 6.98 11.92 -20.72
N GLN A 32 6.09 12.80 -21.18
CA GLN A 32 4.89 12.39 -21.90
C GLN A 32 5.30 11.94 -23.29
N THR A 33 5.60 10.65 -23.43
CA THR A 33 5.85 10.07 -24.75
C THR A 33 4.54 10.03 -25.52
N GLU A 34 4.35 11.01 -26.42
CA GLU A 34 3.25 11.02 -27.39
C GLU A 34 3.30 9.73 -28.21
N ALA A 35 2.29 8.86 -28.05
CA ALA A 35 2.19 7.63 -28.80
C ALA A 35 0.76 7.39 -29.30
N GLY A 36 0.54 7.69 -30.58
CA GLY A 36 -0.45 6.98 -31.39
C GLY A 36 -1.92 7.36 -31.15
N GLY A 37 -2.30 8.59 -31.49
CA GLY A 37 -3.69 8.87 -31.83
C GLY A 37 -4.11 8.01 -33.03
N SER A 38 -4.84 6.91 -32.77
CA SER A 38 -5.50 6.14 -33.84
C SER A 38 -6.60 7.01 -34.45
N ALA A 39 -6.27 7.68 -35.54
CA ALA A 39 -7.22 8.39 -36.36
C ALA A 39 -8.33 7.42 -36.79
N PRO A 40 -9.62 7.82 -36.77
CA PRO A 40 -10.66 7.03 -37.40
C PRO A 40 -10.29 6.84 -38.88
N ALA A 41 -10.44 5.61 -39.37
CA ALA A 41 -10.11 5.25 -40.75
C ALA A 41 -10.74 6.28 -41.70
N PRO A 42 -9.99 6.77 -42.72
CA PRO A 42 -10.51 7.76 -43.63
C PRO A 42 -11.74 7.18 -44.31
N PHE A 43 -12.90 7.81 -44.10
CA PHE A 43 -14.10 7.51 -44.89
C PHE A 43 -13.69 7.60 -46.36
N ALA A 44 -13.67 6.45 -47.03
CA ALA A 44 -13.46 6.40 -48.46
C ALA A 44 -14.48 7.34 -49.07
N LYS A 45 -13.98 8.41 -49.70
CA LYS A 45 -14.79 9.48 -50.26
C LYS A 45 -15.58 8.91 -51.43
N ALA A 46 -16.74 8.32 -51.12
CA ALA A 46 -17.64 7.75 -52.10
C ALA A 46 -17.90 8.83 -53.14
N GLU A 47 -17.45 8.59 -54.36
CA GLU A 47 -17.62 9.55 -55.44
C GLU A 47 -19.11 9.84 -55.59
N GLY A 48 -19.48 11.12 -55.64
CA GLY A 48 -20.84 11.60 -55.94
C GLY A 48 -21.23 11.34 -57.41
N GLY A 49 -20.93 10.14 -57.91
CA GLY A 49 -20.86 9.77 -59.32
C GLY A 49 -22.18 9.40 -59.98
N ALA A 50 -23.32 9.84 -59.44
CA ALA A 50 -24.65 9.57 -60.01
C ALA A 50 -25.51 10.84 -60.17
N ILE A 51 -25.63 11.67 -59.14
CA ILE A 51 -26.57 12.82 -59.15
C ILE A 51 -25.92 14.07 -59.77
N ASP A 52 -24.62 14.27 -59.59
CA ASP A 52 -23.90 15.42 -60.17
C ASP A 52 -23.66 15.27 -61.69
N ARG A 53 -23.75 14.04 -62.22
CA ARG A 53 -23.78 13.78 -63.67
C ARG A 53 -25.10 14.24 -64.29
N ILE A 54 -26.24 13.96 -63.65
CA ILE A 54 -27.57 14.34 -64.16
C ILE A 54 -27.79 15.87 -64.10
N ARG A 55 -27.29 16.55 -63.05
CA ARG A 55 -27.34 18.02 -62.98
C ARG A 55 -26.46 18.70 -64.04
N ARG A 56 -25.37 18.05 -64.48
CA ARG A 56 -24.48 18.58 -65.52
C ARG A 56 -24.95 18.28 -66.95
N THR A 57 -25.67 17.18 -67.19
CA THR A 57 -26.25 16.86 -68.52
C THR A 57 -27.51 17.67 -68.88
N VAL A 58 -28.11 18.40 -67.93
CA VAL A 58 -29.22 19.36 -68.22
C VAL A 58 -28.70 20.80 -68.35
N ALA A 59 -27.45 21.06 -67.93
CA ALA A 59 -26.84 22.40 -67.95
C ALA A 59 -25.90 22.66 -69.14
N ASP A 60 -25.64 21.66 -69.98
CA ASP A 60 -24.79 21.77 -71.17
C ASP A 60 -25.38 21.01 -72.38
N GLN A 61 -26.61 21.38 -72.75
CA GLN A 61 -26.90 21.45 -74.18
C GLN A 61 -26.38 22.80 -74.66
N PRO A 62 -25.48 22.87 -75.66
CA PRO A 62 -25.14 24.14 -76.26
C PRO A 62 -26.44 24.75 -76.79
N ALA A 63 -26.76 25.95 -76.33
CA ALA A 63 -27.83 26.73 -76.92
C ALA A 63 -27.46 26.95 -78.38
N ALA A 64 -28.04 26.15 -79.28
CA ALA A 64 -27.85 26.30 -80.71
C ALA A 64 -28.24 27.73 -81.06
N GLU A 65 -27.27 28.52 -81.53
CA GLU A 65 -27.49 29.88 -81.99
C GLU A 65 -28.31 29.86 -83.28
N GLU A 66 -29.61 29.59 -83.16
CA GLU A 66 -30.58 29.82 -84.22
C GLU A 66 -30.67 31.33 -84.45
N LYS A 67 -29.78 31.82 -85.32
CA LYS A 67 -29.74 33.18 -85.84
C LYS A 67 -31.17 33.67 -86.10
N PRO A 68 -31.58 34.85 -85.61
CA PRO A 68 -32.90 35.41 -85.90
C PRO A 68 -32.99 35.93 -87.34
N SER A 69 -32.90 35.04 -88.33
CA SER A 69 -32.93 35.31 -89.77
C SER A 69 -34.36 35.47 -90.32
N GLY A 70 -35.27 36.01 -89.50
CA GLY A 70 -36.65 36.33 -89.87
C GLY A 70 -36.78 37.69 -90.57
N GLY A 71 -36.52 37.72 -91.88
CA GLY A 71 -36.94 38.81 -92.77
C GLY A 71 -36.00 40.02 -92.92
N GLY A 72 -34.80 40.02 -92.31
CA GLY A 72 -33.86 41.14 -92.40
C GLY A 72 -33.44 41.50 -93.84
N TRP A 73 -33.25 40.49 -94.69
CA TRP A 73 -32.92 40.66 -96.11
C TRP A 73 -33.99 41.44 -96.89
N LEU A 74 -35.27 41.30 -96.55
CA LEU A 74 -36.36 41.97 -97.27
C LEU A 74 -36.31 43.50 -97.05
N ALA A 75 -36.04 43.93 -95.82
CA ALA A 75 -35.81 45.35 -95.54
C ALA A 75 -34.54 45.87 -96.22
N PHE A 76 -33.47 45.07 -96.27
CA PHE A 76 -32.26 45.42 -97.03
C PHE A 76 -32.55 45.58 -98.53
N THR A 77 -33.31 44.68 -99.15
CA THR A 77 -33.70 44.81 -100.57
C THR A 77 -34.57 46.04 -100.82
N GLY A 78 -35.49 46.38 -99.91
CA GLY A 78 -36.30 47.60 -100.01
C GLY A 78 -35.44 48.88 -99.96
N VAL A 79 -34.46 48.93 -99.06
CA VAL A 79 -33.48 50.02 -99.00
C VAL A 79 -32.60 50.05 -100.26
N ALA A 80 -32.13 48.89 -100.75
CA ALA A 80 -31.29 48.81 -101.94
C ALA A 80 -32.02 49.29 -103.21
N PHE A 81 -33.28 48.90 -103.42
CA PHE A 81 -34.11 49.41 -104.52
C PHE A 81 -34.46 50.88 -104.36
N ALA A 82 -34.71 51.36 -103.14
CA ALA A 82 -34.92 52.79 -102.88
C ALA A 82 -33.68 53.63 -103.20
N LEU A 83 -32.48 53.15 -102.83
CA LEU A 83 -31.21 53.81 -103.16
C LEU A 83 -30.86 53.72 -104.64
N LEU A 84 -31.12 52.58 -105.30
CA LEU A 84 -30.96 52.42 -106.75
C LEU A 84 -31.90 53.38 -107.50
N TRP A 85 -33.15 53.50 -107.06
CA TRP A 85 -34.11 54.45 -107.62
C TRP A 85 -33.70 55.90 -107.38
N MET A 86 -33.33 56.28 -106.16
CA MET A 86 -32.85 57.63 -105.85
C MET A 86 -31.57 57.97 -106.61
N GLY A 87 -30.65 57.02 -106.78
CA GLY A 87 -29.43 57.17 -107.58
C GLY A 87 -29.73 57.31 -109.07
N GLY A 88 -30.65 56.48 -109.61
CA GLY A 88 -31.10 56.57 -111.00
C GLY A 88 -31.87 57.86 -111.29
N ALA A 89 -32.74 58.29 -110.38
CA ALA A 89 -33.45 59.56 -110.45
C ALA A 89 -32.47 60.73 -110.34
N ALA A 90 -31.51 60.72 -109.41
CA ALA A 90 -30.48 61.74 -109.31
C ALA A 90 -29.57 61.78 -110.55
N ALA A 91 -29.22 60.64 -111.14
CA ALA A 91 -28.44 60.56 -112.37
C ALA A 91 -29.24 61.06 -113.60
N TYR A 92 -30.54 60.74 -113.67
CA TYR A 92 -31.44 61.27 -114.71
C TYR A 92 -31.63 62.79 -114.55
N LEU A 93 -31.84 63.27 -113.33
CA LEU A 93 -31.97 64.71 -113.05
C LEU A 93 -30.65 65.45 -113.25
N ALA A 94 -29.50 64.85 -112.97
CA ALA A 94 -28.22 65.42 -113.38
C ALA A 94 -28.13 65.48 -114.92
N GLY A 95 -28.33 64.35 -115.61
CA GLY A 95 -28.24 64.30 -117.08
C GLY A 95 -29.25 65.17 -117.83
N TRP A 96 -30.41 65.48 -117.22
CA TRP A 96 -31.46 66.32 -117.78
C TRP A 96 -31.43 67.78 -117.29
N VAL A 97 -30.83 68.05 -116.12
CA VAL A 97 -30.80 69.37 -115.45
C VAL A 97 -29.38 69.76 -115.01
N ILE A 98 -28.39 69.60 -115.89
CA ILE A 98 -27.05 70.16 -115.68
C ILE A 98 -27.00 71.68 -115.93
N ASP A 99 -27.83 72.21 -116.84
CA ASP A 99 -27.70 73.59 -117.32
C ASP A 99 -28.72 74.62 -116.76
N ASP A 100 -29.83 74.21 -116.11
CA ASP A 100 -30.85 75.18 -115.63
C ASP A 100 -31.69 74.74 -114.41
N ILE A 101 -31.03 74.42 -113.28
CA ILE A 101 -31.71 74.15 -111.99
C ILE A 101 -32.43 75.41 -111.46
N GLY A 102 -31.98 76.61 -111.84
CA GLY A 102 -32.41 77.89 -111.26
C GLY A 102 -33.76 78.43 -111.77
N SER A 103 -34.26 77.97 -112.92
CA SER A 103 -35.50 78.48 -113.54
C SER A 103 -36.77 77.69 -113.16
N LEU A 104 -36.64 76.58 -112.43
CA LEU A 104 -37.74 75.70 -112.07
C LEU A 104 -38.70 76.36 -111.06
N SER A 105 -40.00 76.38 -111.39
CA SER A 105 -41.03 76.86 -110.46
C SER A 105 -41.17 75.95 -109.23
N ALA A 106 -41.62 76.51 -108.11
CA ALA A 106 -41.80 75.75 -106.86
C ALA A 106 -42.72 74.52 -107.02
N THR A 107 -43.74 74.60 -107.89
CA THR A 107 -44.63 73.49 -108.24
C THR A 107 -43.94 72.41 -109.07
N GLN A 108 -43.03 72.78 -109.98
CA GLN A 108 -42.21 71.82 -110.73
C GLN A 108 -41.21 71.13 -109.80
N LEU A 109 -40.53 71.86 -108.92
CA LEU A 109 -39.65 71.31 -107.88
C LEU A 109 -40.39 70.33 -106.95
N ALA A 110 -41.61 70.67 -106.53
CA ALA A 110 -42.46 69.77 -105.74
C ALA A 110 -42.84 68.49 -106.53
N GLY A 111 -43.24 68.63 -107.80
CA GLY A 111 -43.51 67.49 -108.68
C GLY A 111 -42.30 66.58 -108.89
N LEU A 112 -41.11 67.17 -109.07
CA LEU A 112 -39.83 66.47 -109.19
C LEU A 112 -39.48 65.70 -107.92
N GLY A 113 -39.65 66.35 -106.75
CA GLY A 113 -39.43 65.74 -105.45
C GLY A 113 -40.37 64.57 -105.16
N VAL A 114 -41.64 64.66 -105.58
CA VAL A 114 -42.59 63.54 -105.51
C VAL A 114 -42.21 62.42 -106.48
N PHE A 115 -41.80 62.74 -107.71
CA PHE A 115 -41.38 61.74 -108.70
C PHE A 115 -40.14 60.95 -108.25
N ALA A 116 -39.14 61.62 -107.68
CA ALA A 116 -37.95 60.98 -107.13
C ALA A 116 -38.27 60.21 -105.83
N GLY A 117 -38.98 60.84 -104.90
CA GLY A 117 -39.17 60.34 -103.54
C GLY A 117 -40.27 59.28 -103.37
N ALA A 118 -41.39 59.36 -104.09
CA ALA A 118 -42.54 58.47 -103.87
C ALA A 118 -42.24 56.99 -104.19
N PRO A 119 -41.54 56.62 -105.29
CA PRO A 119 -41.17 55.23 -105.55
C PRO A 119 -40.13 54.72 -104.53
N ALA A 120 -39.18 55.56 -104.11
CA ALA A 120 -38.22 55.22 -103.06
C ALA A 120 -38.93 54.93 -101.71
N LEU A 121 -39.93 55.75 -101.34
CA LEU A 121 -40.77 55.52 -100.18
C LEU A 121 -41.54 54.19 -100.29
N LEU A 122 -42.08 53.86 -101.47
CA LEU A 122 -42.77 52.58 -101.72
C LEU A 122 -41.83 51.38 -101.58
N PHE A 123 -40.60 51.44 -102.09
CA PHE A 123 -39.62 50.36 -101.93
C PHE A 123 -39.23 50.15 -100.45
N LEU A 124 -39.05 51.25 -99.69
CA LEU A 124 -38.84 51.16 -98.25
C LEU A 124 -40.05 50.53 -97.55
N LEU A 125 -41.27 51.02 -97.82
CA LEU A 125 -42.50 50.52 -97.20
C LEU A 125 -42.69 49.03 -97.50
N ALA A 126 -42.47 48.60 -98.75
CA ALA A 126 -42.55 47.20 -99.16
C ALA A 126 -41.49 46.32 -98.48
N GLY A 127 -40.25 46.80 -98.31
CA GLY A 127 -39.21 46.08 -97.59
C GLY A 127 -39.52 45.92 -96.09
N PHE A 128 -40.04 46.96 -95.45
CA PHE A 128 -40.47 46.92 -94.05
C PHE A 128 -41.71 46.03 -93.85
N LEU A 129 -42.76 46.17 -94.68
CA LEU A 129 -43.93 45.27 -94.64
C LEU A 129 -43.54 43.82 -94.95
N GLY A 130 -42.68 43.58 -95.94
CA GLY A 130 -42.18 42.24 -96.26
C GLY A 130 -41.45 41.60 -95.08
N ARG A 131 -40.64 42.37 -94.34
CA ARG A 131 -40.01 41.93 -93.10
C ARG A 131 -41.03 41.62 -92.00
N GLU A 132 -42.00 42.49 -91.78
CA GLU A 132 -43.06 42.28 -90.78
C GLU A 132 -43.96 41.07 -91.12
N VAL A 133 -44.27 40.87 -92.41
CA VAL A 133 -44.99 39.68 -92.93
C VAL A 133 -44.15 38.42 -92.77
N ALA A 134 -42.84 38.44 -93.09
CA ALA A 134 -41.96 37.29 -92.87
C ALA A 134 -41.85 36.92 -91.37
N ARG A 135 -41.82 37.90 -90.48
CA ARG A 135 -41.87 37.71 -89.02
C ARG A 135 -43.24 37.24 -88.51
N ALA A 136 -44.32 37.60 -89.18
CA ALA A 136 -45.66 37.08 -88.90
C ALA A 136 -45.80 35.64 -89.41
N ALA A 137 -45.35 35.35 -90.63
CA ALA A 137 -45.32 34.01 -91.23
C ALA A 137 -44.45 33.04 -90.42
N GLY A 138 -43.30 33.47 -89.90
CA GLY A 138 -42.49 32.65 -88.98
C GLY A 138 -43.17 32.35 -87.63
N ARG A 139 -44.12 33.18 -87.20
CA ARG A 139 -44.99 32.90 -86.03
C ARG A 139 -46.17 32.00 -86.41
N ALA A 140 -46.83 32.28 -87.54
CA ALA A 140 -47.90 31.47 -88.08
C ALA A 140 -47.44 30.03 -88.36
N ALA A 141 -46.29 29.81 -88.99
CA ALA A 141 -45.72 28.49 -89.25
C ALA A 141 -45.22 27.75 -87.98
N ARG A 142 -45.10 28.43 -86.84
CA ARG A 142 -44.89 27.75 -85.54
C ARG A 142 -46.22 27.33 -84.91
N VAL A 143 -47.24 28.18 -85.02
CA VAL A 143 -48.62 27.81 -84.63
C VAL A 143 -49.14 26.67 -85.52
N ASP A 144 -48.90 26.72 -86.82
CA ASP A 144 -49.31 25.71 -87.79
C ASP A 144 -48.63 24.36 -87.49
N ARG A 145 -47.30 24.32 -87.27
CA ARG A 145 -46.62 23.10 -86.82
C ARG A 145 -47.07 22.60 -85.44
N ALA A 146 -47.44 23.50 -84.52
CA ALA A 146 -48.02 23.10 -83.24
C ALA A 146 -49.43 22.51 -83.40
N LEU A 147 -50.24 23.08 -84.29
CA LEU A 147 -51.57 22.57 -84.65
C LEU A 147 -51.48 21.26 -85.45
N THR A 148 -50.49 21.08 -86.32
CA THR A 148 -50.23 19.79 -87.01
C THR A 148 -49.78 18.71 -86.02
N ARG A 149 -49.06 19.07 -84.94
CA ARG A 149 -48.76 18.15 -83.83
C ARG A 149 -49.98 17.82 -82.97
N LEU A 150 -50.89 18.78 -82.77
CA LEU A 150 -52.17 18.58 -82.08
C LEU A 150 -53.24 17.87 -82.93
N ALA A 151 -53.04 17.76 -84.24
CA ALA A 151 -53.94 17.11 -85.20
C ALA A 151 -53.34 15.86 -85.87
N ALA A 152 -52.24 15.33 -85.32
CA ALA A 152 -51.75 14.00 -85.68
C ALA A 152 -52.73 12.91 -85.16
N PRO A 153 -52.88 11.77 -85.86
CA PRO A 153 -53.87 10.75 -85.48
C PRO A 153 -53.56 10.10 -84.12
N ALA A 154 -54.62 9.61 -83.46
CA ALA A 154 -54.60 9.17 -82.06
C ALA A 154 -53.64 8.00 -81.73
N ASP A 155 -53.14 7.28 -82.75
CA ASP A 155 -52.24 6.14 -82.58
C ASP A 155 -50.89 6.53 -81.93
N LEU A 156 -50.42 7.77 -82.15
CA LEU A 156 -49.20 8.28 -81.50
C LEU A 156 -49.41 8.45 -79.99
N ALA A 157 -50.56 8.96 -79.57
CA ALA A 157 -50.90 9.14 -78.16
C ALA A 157 -51.00 7.79 -77.43
N GLU A 158 -51.44 6.72 -78.09
CA GLU A 158 -51.47 5.37 -77.50
C GLU A 158 -50.04 4.81 -77.32
N SER A 159 -49.13 5.06 -78.25
CA SER A 159 -47.72 4.65 -78.13
C SER A 159 -46.95 5.45 -77.06
N GLU A 160 -47.20 6.76 -76.96
CA GLU A 160 -46.59 7.64 -75.94
C GLU A 160 -47.21 7.39 -74.55
N MET A 161 -48.51 7.09 -74.44
CA MET A 161 -49.09 6.66 -73.17
C MET A 161 -48.60 5.27 -72.74
N ARG A 162 -48.37 4.33 -73.68
CA ARG A 162 -47.74 3.04 -73.34
C ARG A 162 -46.30 3.21 -72.88
N SER A 163 -45.46 3.97 -73.59
CA SER A 163 -44.07 4.18 -73.19
C SER A 163 -43.95 4.98 -71.89
N LEU A 164 -44.85 5.95 -71.65
CA LEU A 164 -44.95 6.64 -70.36
C LEU A 164 -45.41 5.69 -69.24
N ALA A 165 -46.40 4.83 -69.48
CA ALA A 165 -46.85 3.85 -68.50
C ALA A 165 -45.76 2.80 -68.18
N ASP A 166 -44.98 2.38 -69.17
CA ASP A 166 -43.87 1.44 -69.01
C ASP A 166 -42.69 2.11 -68.26
N ALA A 167 -42.32 3.34 -68.62
CA ALA A 167 -41.33 4.13 -67.90
C ALA A 167 -41.74 4.45 -66.46
N VAL A 168 -43.02 4.75 -66.22
CA VAL A 168 -43.59 4.93 -64.88
C VAL A 168 -43.60 3.61 -64.11
N SER A 169 -43.88 2.47 -64.76
CA SER A 169 -43.83 1.15 -64.11
C SER A 169 -42.40 0.79 -63.70
N VAL A 170 -41.41 1.00 -64.59
CA VAL A 170 -39.99 0.81 -64.29
C VAL A 170 -39.50 1.73 -63.16
N GLU A 171 -39.93 2.99 -63.13
CA GLU A 171 -39.57 3.91 -62.05
C GLU A 171 -40.30 3.58 -60.73
N ILE A 172 -41.55 3.09 -60.78
CA ILE A 172 -42.26 2.56 -59.61
C ILE A 172 -41.55 1.32 -59.06
N ASP A 173 -41.15 0.37 -59.91
CA ASP A 173 -40.39 -0.82 -59.50
C ASP A 173 -39.03 -0.44 -58.91
N ARG A 174 -38.38 0.60 -59.45
CA ARG A 174 -37.14 1.15 -58.91
C ARG A 174 -37.34 1.83 -57.55
N VAL A 175 -38.40 2.60 -57.38
CA VAL A 175 -38.78 3.21 -56.10
C VAL A 175 -39.16 2.13 -55.09
N ASN A 176 -39.91 1.11 -55.49
CA ASN A 176 -40.33 0.00 -54.65
C ASN A 176 -39.12 -0.83 -54.20
N SER A 177 -38.19 -1.17 -55.11
CA SER A 177 -36.91 -1.81 -54.79
C SER A 177 -36.02 -0.94 -53.89
N GLY A 178 -36.02 0.38 -54.11
CA GLY A 178 -35.36 1.35 -53.23
C GLY A 178 -35.96 1.40 -51.83
N MET A 179 -37.29 1.34 -51.72
CA MET A 179 -38.03 1.24 -50.45
C MET A 179 -37.76 -0.10 -49.76
N GLU A 180 -37.81 -1.22 -50.46
CA GLU A 180 -37.50 -2.55 -49.92
C GLU A 180 -36.06 -2.59 -49.38
N SER A 181 -35.10 -2.02 -50.11
CA SER A 181 -33.71 -1.87 -49.64
C SER A 181 -33.59 -0.92 -48.45
N ALA A 182 -34.38 0.16 -48.40
CA ALA A 182 -34.41 1.06 -47.25
C ALA A 182 -35.05 0.41 -46.01
N LEU A 183 -36.12 -0.36 -46.17
CA LEU A 183 -36.78 -1.13 -45.12
C LEU A 183 -35.86 -2.24 -44.59
N ALA A 184 -35.16 -2.96 -45.47
CA ALA A 184 -34.15 -3.94 -45.07
C ALA A 184 -32.99 -3.29 -44.28
N ARG A 185 -32.55 -2.10 -44.67
CA ARG A 185 -31.54 -1.32 -43.92
C ARG A 185 -32.08 -0.82 -42.58
N LEU A 186 -33.34 -0.39 -42.51
CA LEU A 186 -33.98 0.02 -41.26
C LEU A 186 -34.14 -1.16 -40.29
N ALA A 187 -34.54 -2.34 -40.78
CA ALA A 187 -34.62 -3.56 -39.97
C ALA A 187 -33.24 -3.99 -39.45
N ALA A 188 -32.20 -3.99 -40.30
CA ALA A 188 -30.83 -4.27 -39.86
C ALA A 188 -30.32 -3.21 -38.85
N MET A 189 -30.71 -1.95 -39.01
CA MET A 189 -30.36 -0.86 -38.09
C MET A 189 -31.13 -0.96 -36.77
N GLU A 190 -32.39 -1.42 -36.78
CA GLU A 190 -33.17 -1.75 -35.59
C GLU A 190 -32.54 -2.91 -34.81
N GLU A 191 -32.11 -3.98 -35.49
CA GLU A 191 -31.39 -5.10 -34.88
C GLU A 191 -30.05 -4.66 -34.26
N VAL A 192 -29.27 -3.83 -34.95
CA VAL A 192 -28.03 -3.25 -34.41
C VAL A 192 -28.29 -2.31 -33.23
N ILE A 193 -29.37 -1.51 -33.26
CA ILE A 193 -29.74 -0.62 -32.15
C ILE A 193 -30.23 -1.43 -30.94
N ALA A 194 -31.03 -2.48 -31.14
CA ALA A 194 -31.46 -3.39 -30.09
C ALA A 194 -30.25 -4.07 -29.43
N HIS A 195 -29.33 -4.61 -30.23
CA HIS A 195 -28.10 -5.21 -29.71
C HIS A 195 -27.21 -4.20 -28.96
N HIS A 196 -27.13 -2.95 -29.43
CA HIS A 196 -26.43 -1.89 -28.70
C HIS A 196 -27.16 -1.45 -27.42
N ALA A 197 -28.49 -1.52 -27.37
CA ALA A 197 -29.26 -1.25 -26.15
C ALA A 197 -29.04 -2.35 -25.10
N ASP A 198 -29.14 -3.63 -25.49
CA ASP A 198 -28.92 -4.79 -24.62
C ASP A 198 -27.48 -4.78 -24.05
N THR A 199 -26.48 -4.57 -24.90
CA THR A 199 -25.06 -4.51 -24.45
C THR A 199 -24.77 -3.30 -23.58
N LEU A 200 -25.45 -2.16 -23.79
CA LEU A 200 -25.37 -1.00 -22.90
C LEU A 200 -26.02 -1.30 -21.54
N GLU A 201 -27.16 -1.99 -21.51
CA GLU A 201 -27.86 -2.39 -20.28
C GLU A 201 -27.04 -3.40 -19.48
N GLU A 202 -26.47 -4.42 -20.12
CA GLU A 202 -25.56 -5.40 -19.50
C GLU A 202 -24.30 -4.72 -18.93
N THR A 203 -23.73 -3.78 -19.68
CA THR A 203 -22.56 -3.01 -19.23
C THR A 203 -22.91 -2.09 -18.05
N ALA A 204 -24.08 -1.45 -18.09
CA ALA A 204 -24.56 -0.59 -17.00
C ALA A 204 -24.92 -1.39 -15.74
N GLY A 205 -25.49 -2.60 -15.88
CA GLY A 205 -25.67 -3.55 -14.78
C GLY A 205 -24.33 -3.95 -14.16
N SER A 206 -23.40 -4.45 -15.00
CA SER A 206 -22.04 -4.82 -14.58
C SER A 206 -21.29 -3.69 -13.88
N ALA A 207 -21.48 -2.43 -14.31
CA ALA A 207 -20.89 -1.26 -13.66
C ALA A 207 -21.51 -0.97 -12.28
N ARG A 208 -22.84 -1.11 -12.13
CA ARG A 208 -23.53 -0.96 -10.85
C ARG A 208 -23.08 -2.03 -9.85
N ASP A 209 -23.04 -3.30 -10.25
CA ASP A 209 -22.63 -4.42 -9.40
C ASP A 209 -21.18 -4.26 -8.89
N ARG A 210 -20.27 -3.81 -9.77
CA ARG A 210 -18.89 -3.46 -9.40
C ARG A 210 -18.83 -2.29 -8.42
N THR A 211 -19.65 -1.26 -8.64
CA THR A 211 -19.73 -0.10 -7.74
C THR A 211 -20.26 -0.49 -6.37
N GLU A 212 -21.32 -1.32 -6.30
CA GLU A 212 -21.86 -1.82 -5.03
C GLU A 212 -20.85 -2.71 -4.30
N THR A 213 -20.16 -3.59 -5.02
CA THR A 213 -19.06 -4.41 -4.48
C THR A 213 -17.93 -3.54 -3.90
N LEU A 214 -17.53 -2.49 -4.61
CA LEU A 214 -16.52 -1.52 -4.14
C LEU A 214 -16.99 -0.74 -2.91
N VAL A 215 -18.24 -0.28 -2.88
CA VAL A 215 -18.83 0.42 -1.72
C VAL A 215 -18.91 -0.51 -0.51
N SER A 216 -19.26 -1.78 -0.70
CA SER A 216 -19.26 -2.79 0.37
C SER A 216 -17.84 -3.07 0.89
N ALA A 217 -16.86 -3.19 0.00
CA ALA A 217 -15.45 -3.35 0.37
C ALA A 217 -14.91 -2.13 1.14
N LEU A 218 -15.19 -0.91 0.69
CA LEU A 218 -14.79 0.33 1.36
C LEU A 218 -15.46 0.49 2.74
N ARG A 219 -16.73 0.08 2.90
CA ARG A 219 -17.38 0.05 4.22
C ARG A 219 -16.67 -0.91 5.17
N LYS A 220 -16.35 -2.12 4.71
CA LYS A 220 -15.63 -3.13 5.51
C LYS A 220 -14.20 -2.69 5.86
N GLU A 221 -13.52 -1.97 4.96
CA GLU A 221 -12.19 -1.44 5.24
C GLU A 221 -12.25 -0.27 6.23
N ARG A 222 -13.27 0.59 6.13
CA ARG A 222 -13.52 1.63 7.14
C ARG A 222 -13.82 1.04 8.53
N GLU A 223 -14.56 -0.05 8.60
CA GLU A 223 -14.87 -0.77 9.84
C GLU A 223 -13.58 -1.32 10.47
N ARG A 224 -12.74 -2.03 9.69
CA ARG A 224 -11.40 -2.47 10.13
C ARG A 224 -10.50 -1.33 10.60
N LEU A 225 -10.50 -0.20 9.90
CA LEU A 225 -9.73 0.98 10.31
C LEU A 225 -10.26 1.58 11.62
N SER A 226 -11.57 1.47 11.90
CA SER A 226 -12.17 1.82 13.19
C SER A 226 -11.67 0.89 14.30
N ASP A 227 -11.72 -0.43 14.08
CA ASP A 227 -11.21 -1.43 15.04
C ASP A 227 -9.71 -1.23 15.33
N ILE A 228 -8.92 -0.92 14.30
CA ILE A 228 -7.49 -0.63 14.44
C ILE A 228 -7.27 0.67 15.24
N ALA A 229 -8.09 1.69 15.03
CA ALA A 229 -8.00 2.94 15.80
C ALA A 229 -8.37 2.73 17.28
N GLU A 230 -9.43 1.98 17.57
CA GLU A 230 -9.86 1.64 18.93
C GLU A 230 -8.80 0.79 19.65
N THR A 231 -8.28 -0.25 19.01
CA THR A 231 -7.20 -1.08 19.59
C THR A 231 -5.85 -0.35 19.70
N LEU A 232 -5.64 0.75 18.97
CA LEU A 232 -4.48 1.63 19.13
C LEU A 232 -4.67 2.57 20.33
N ASP A 233 -5.88 3.11 20.54
CA ASP A 233 -6.22 3.96 21.68
C ASP A 233 -6.14 3.18 23.00
N ASP A 234 -6.70 1.96 23.04
CA ASP A 234 -6.55 1.02 24.16
C ASP A 234 -5.07 0.77 24.52
N LYS A 235 -4.22 0.53 23.51
CA LYS A 235 -2.79 0.32 23.71
C LYS A 235 -2.08 1.60 24.18
N ALA A 236 -2.46 2.76 23.67
CA ALA A 236 -1.92 4.04 24.10
C ALA A 236 -2.30 4.32 25.56
N ALA A 237 -3.54 4.03 25.97
CA ALA A 237 -4.00 4.13 27.35
C ALA A 237 -3.26 3.18 28.30
N LEU A 238 -3.05 1.91 27.88
CA LEU A 238 -2.26 0.95 28.65
C LEU A 238 -0.79 1.38 28.80
N ILE A 239 -0.17 1.90 27.73
CA ILE A 239 1.21 2.42 27.76
C ILE A 239 1.29 3.65 28.68
N ALA A 240 0.33 4.58 28.59
CA ALA A 240 0.28 5.75 29.46
C ALA A 240 0.12 5.37 30.94
N ALA A 241 -0.72 4.38 31.24
CA ALA A 241 -0.88 3.84 32.59
C ALA A 241 0.41 3.18 33.10
N ALA A 242 1.08 2.38 32.27
CA ALA A 242 2.34 1.73 32.62
C ALA A 242 3.49 2.74 32.85
N ILE A 243 3.58 3.79 32.03
CA ILE A 243 4.57 4.88 32.21
C ILE A 243 4.29 5.65 33.51
N GLN A 244 3.02 5.91 33.82
CA GLN A 244 2.63 6.60 35.05
C GLN A 244 2.95 5.76 36.30
N ASP A 245 2.74 4.44 36.24
CA ASP A 245 3.06 3.52 37.31
C ASP A 245 4.59 3.37 37.49
N GLN A 246 5.33 3.17 36.40
CA GLN A 246 6.79 3.15 36.41
C GLN A 246 7.36 4.47 36.97
N SER A 247 6.77 5.62 36.64
CA SER A 247 7.19 6.92 37.16
C SER A 247 6.96 7.05 38.66
N LYS A 248 5.83 6.54 39.19
CA LYS A 248 5.59 6.45 40.63
C LYS A 248 6.59 5.51 41.31
N MET A 249 6.85 4.34 40.72
CA MET A 249 7.78 3.36 41.28
C MET A 249 9.23 3.89 41.29
N VAL A 250 9.62 4.66 40.28
CA VAL A 250 10.92 5.37 40.23
C VAL A 250 10.98 6.49 41.28
N ALA A 251 9.91 7.26 41.47
CA ALA A 251 9.85 8.27 42.54
C ALA A 251 9.97 7.64 43.93
N ALA A 252 9.21 6.58 44.22
CA ALA A 252 9.29 5.83 45.47
C ALA A 252 10.67 5.18 45.68
N ALA A 253 11.31 4.68 44.61
CA ALA A 253 12.67 4.15 44.67
C ALA A 253 13.72 5.27 44.94
N ALA A 254 13.51 6.47 44.40
CA ALA A 254 14.35 7.64 44.67
C ALA A 254 14.20 8.13 46.12
N GLU A 255 12.97 8.25 46.63
CA GLU A 255 12.70 8.58 48.04
C GLU A 255 13.28 7.53 49.00
N LEU A 256 13.17 6.23 48.67
CA LEU A 256 13.79 5.16 49.44
C LEU A 256 15.32 5.23 49.40
N ALA A 257 15.92 5.56 48.25
CA ALA A 257 17.35 5.74 48.10
C ALA A 257 17.86 6.97 48.88
N GLU A 258 17.12 8.08 48.86
CA GLU A 258 17.43 9.29 49.64
C GLU A 258 17.35 9.01 51.15
N SER A 259 16.29 8.35 51.61
CA SER A 259 16.15 7.88 52.99
C SER A 259 17.31 6.97 53.42
N LYS A 260 17.72 6.03 52.56
CA LYS A 260 18.87 5.15 52.81
C LYS A 260 20.21 5.89 52.78
N ALA A 261 20.34 6.93 51.96
CA ALA A 261 21.52 7.80 51.94
C ALA A 261 21.65 8.60 53.23
N ASP A 262 20.58 9.26 53.70
CA ASP A 262 20.58 10.02 54.97
C ASP A 262 20.78 9.09 56.19
N GLU A 263 20.16 7.91 56.20
CA GLU A 263 20.41 6.88 57.23
C GLU A 263 21.90 6.47 57.25
N SER A 264 22.53 6.34 56.08
CA SER A 264 23.95 6.01 55.94
C SER A 264 24.85 7.18 56.35
N GLU A 265 24.50 8.42 55.99
CA GLU A 265 25.24 9.62 56.38
C GLU A 265 25.24 9.82 57.90
N ARG A 266 24.09 9.59 58.57
CA ARG A 266 23.98 9.58 60.03
C ARG A 266 24.83 8.49 60.68
N ARG A 267 24.86 7.27 60.12
CA ARG A 267 25.75 6.19 60.56
C ARG A 267 27.23 6.56 60.40
N ILE A 268 27.60 7.17 59.27
CA ILE A 268 28.97 7.61 58.99
C ILE A 268 29.39 8.72 59.96
N ARG A 269 28.54 9.72 60.25
CA ARG A 269 28.81 10.73 61.29
C ARG A 269 29.03 10.09 62.66
N SER A 270 28.10 9.24 63.12
CA SER A 270 28.27 8.56 64.41
C SER A 270 29.52 7.67 64.47
N GLY A 271 29.91 7.04 63.35
CA GLY A 271 31.17 6.32 63.22
C GLY A 271 32.40 7.23 63.32
N ALA A 272 32.36 8.38 62.65
CA ALA A 272 33.42 9.39 62.72
C ALA A 272 33.56 10.00 64.12
N ASP A 273 32.45 10.30 64.80
CA ASP A 273 32.44 10.81 66.18
C ASP A 273 33.05 9.78 67.15
N ARG A 274 32.70 8.49 67.00
CA ARG A 274 33.29 7.39 67.79
C ARG A 274 34.77 7.20 67.51
N LEU A 275 35.19 7.33 66.25
CA LEU A 275 36.61 7.27 65.87
C LEU A 275 37.40 8.46 66.42
N ALA A 276 36.82 9.66 66.43
CA ALA A 276 37.43 10.84 67.03
C ALA A 276 37.57 10.68 68.56
N ALA A 277 36.54 10.18 69.24
CA ALA A 277 36.60 9.87 70.67
C ALA A 277 37.68 8.82 70.98
N ALA A 278 37.70 7.69 70.25
CA ALA A 278 38.73 6.67 70.40
C ALA A 278 40.15 7.19 70.08
N GLY A 279 40.27 8.13 69.15
CA GLY A 279 41.53 8.83 68.86
C GLY A 279 42.02 9.66 70.05
N ALA A 280 41.12 10.41 70.70
CA ALA A 280 41.43 11.17 71.91
C ALA A 280 41.80 10.26 73.10
N ASP A 281 41.09 9.14 73.28
CA ASP A 281 41.41 8.15 74.32
C ASP A 281 42.81 7.52 74.10
N ILE A 282 43.20 7.31 72.84
CA ILE A 282 44.53 6.83 72.45
C ILE A 282 45.60 7.90 72.71
N GLU A 283 45.31 9.17 72.40
CA GLU A 283 46.22 10.30 72.67
C GLU A 283 46.46 10.46 74.18
N GLU A 284 45.40 10.47 75.00
CA GLU A 284 45.49 10.55 76.46
C GLU A 284 46.22 9.34 77.06
N SER A 285 46.00 8.14 76.49
CA SER A 285 46.73 6.93 76.88
C SER A 285 48.22 7.00 76.48
N GLY A 286 48.53 7.59 75.33
CA GLY A 286 49.88 7.86 74.87
C GLY A 286 50.64 8.80 75.82
N ASP A 287 50.01 9.90 76.22
CA ASP A 287 50.56 10.84 77.20
C ASP A 287 50.81 10.18 78.57
N LYS A 288 49.86 9.39 79.06
CA LYS A 288 50.02 8.60 80.31
C LYS A 288 51.21 7.63 80.21
N VAL A 289 51.37 6.96 79.07
CA VAL A 289 52.52 6.06 78.82
C VAL A 289 53.83 6.82 78.72
N ALA A 290 53.86 7.99 78.08
CA ALA A 290 55.03 8.86 77.99
C ALA A 290 55.48 9.35 79.37
N LEU A 291 54.56 9.84 80.21
CA LEU A 291 54.83 10.25 81.59
C LEU A 291 55.33 9.07 82.45
N ALA A 292 54.76 7.87 82.30
CA ALA A 292 55.21 6.68 83.02
C ALA A 292 56.61 6.20 82.57
N LEU A 293 56.95 6.37 81.29
CA LEU A 293 58.29 6.11 80.76
C LEU A 293 59.32 7.12 81.27
N ASP A 294 58.98 8.39 81.36
CA ASP A 294 59.86 9.43 81.90
C ASP A 294 60.12 9.19 83.40
N ALA A 295 59.08 8.92 84.19
CA ALA A 295 59.20 8.54 85.60
C ALA A 295 60.12 7.32 85.80
N ARG A 296 59.91 6.23 85.04
CA ARG A 296 60.79 5.04 85.07
C ARG A 296 62.23 5.35 84.63
N THR A 297 62.42 6.30 83.71
CA THR A 297 63.75 6.73 83.27
C THR A 297 64.46 7.51 84.38
N SER A 298 63.74 8.33 85.16
CA SER A 298 64.26 8.95 86.37
C SER A 298 64.61 7.92 87.45
N GLU A 299 63.72 6.96 87.75
CA GLU A 299 63.98 5.89 88.71
C GLU A 299 65.22 5.05 88.34
N LEU A 300 65.40 4.72 87.06
CA LEU A 300 66.60 4.03 86.55
C LEU A 300 67.87 4.87 86.73
N ARG A 301 67.77 6.19 86.59
CA ARG A 301 68.89 7.12 86.79
C ARG A 301 69.27 7.21 88.27
N ASP A 302 68.30 7.36 89.16
CA ASP A 302 68.50 7.38 90.61
C ASP A 302 69.05 6.04 91.13
N PHE A 303 68.57 4.92 90.56
CA PHE A 303 69.11 3.59 90.84
C PHE A 303 70.57 3.47 90.37
N SER A 304 70.91 3.98 89.18
CA SER A 304 72.28 4.01 88.66
C SER A 304 73.22 4.83 89.56
N ASP A 305 72.80 6.02 89.99
CA ASP A 305 73.59 6.87 90.90
C ASP A 305 73.73 6.24 92.29
N THR A 306 72.70 5.56 92.78
CA THR A 306 72.75 4.73 94.01
C THR A 306 73.73 3.57 93.87
N LEU A 307 73.76 2.90 92.71
CA LEU A 307 74.69 1.81 92.43
C LEU A 307 76.15 2.31 92.42
N LYS A 308 76.38 3.47 91.81
CA LYS A 308 77.68 4.15 91.77
C LYS A 308 78.17 4.51 93.18
N MET A 309 77.32 5.18 93.99
CA MET A 309 77.65 5.51 95.39
C MET A 309 77.93 4.27 96.23
N ARG A 310 77.21 3.16 96.01
CA ARG A 310 77.50 1.87 96.67
C ARG A 310 78.84 1.29 96.22
N SER A 311 79.20 1.38 94.94
CA SER A 311 80.50 0.94 94.42
C SER A 311 81.65 1.73 95.05
N GLU A 312 81.56 3.05 95.06
CA GLU A 312 82.56 3.95 95.67
C GLU A 312 82.69 3.71 97.19
N GLY A 313 81.56 3.51 97.88
CA GLY A 313 81.55 3.19 99.31
C GLY A 313 82.15 1.80 99.64
N LEU A 314 81.96 0.82 98.76
CA LEU A 314 82.50 -0.54 98.91
C LEU A 314 84.01 -0.56 98.61
N GLU A 315 84.47 0.20 97.62
CA GLU A 315 85.90 0.44 97.35
C GLU A 315 86.59 1.14 98.53
N ALA A 316 85.98 2.20 99.08
CA ALA A 316 86.48 2.88 100.28
C ALA A 316 86.52 1.95 101.51
N ALA A 317 85.52 1.08 101.69
CA ALA A 317 85.52 0.07 102.74
C ALA A 317 86.63 -0.97 102.55
N TYR A 318 86.91 -1.37 101.31
CA TYR A 318 87.97 -2.33 100.97
C TYR A 318 89.36 -1.76 101.25
N LEU A 319 89.63 -0.51 100.86
CA LEU A 319 90.85 0.22 101.20
C LEU A 319 91.03 0.33 102.72
N LYS A 320 89.98 0.73 103.44
CA LYS A 320 89.99 0.81 104.91
C LYS A 320 90.21 -0.55 105.60
N HIS A 321 89.75 -1.65 105.01
CA HIS A 321 89.99 -2.99 105.52
C HIS A 321 91.45 -3.43 105.30
N ARG A 322 92.03 -3.15 104.12
CA ARG A 322 93.45 -3.37 103.81
C ARG A 322 94.36 -2.61 104.79
N ASP A 323 94.05 -1.34 105.06
CA ASP A 323 94.87 -0.51 105.95
C ASP A 323 94.78 -1.02 107.39
N ARG A 324 93.60 -1.44 107.87
CA ARG A 324 93.43 -2.11 109.17
C ARG A 324 94.15 -3.45 109.28
N LEU A 325 94.22 -4.25 108.22
CA LEU A 325 95.01 -5.49 108.19
C LEU A 325 96.51 -5.19 108.28
N THR A 326 96.96 -4.10 107.65
CA THR A 326 98.34 -3.62 107.73
C THR A 326 98.67 -3.15 109.16
N GLU A 327 97.80 -2.34 109.75
CA GLU A 327 97.91 -1.89 111.15
C GLU A 327 97.88 -3.06 112.15
N ALA A 328 96.98 -4.04 111.97
CA ALA A 328 96.94 -5.24 112.80
C ALA A 328 98.24 -6.06 112.71
N SER A 329 98.90 -6.10 111.55
CA SER A 329 100.20 -6.78 111.39
C SER A 329 101.34 -6.04 112.11
N GLU A 330 101.32 -4.70 112.13
CA GLU A 330 102.24 -3.87 112.91
C GLU A 330 102.02 -4.04 114.43
N VAL A 331 100.76 -4.09 114.86
CA VAL A 331 100.39 -4.32 116.27
C VAL A 331 100.82 -5.71 116.73
N LEU A 332 100.57 -6.77 115.94
CA LEU A 332 101.05 -8.13 116.28
C LEU A 332 102.58 -8.17 116.45
N ARG A 333 103.32 -7.44 115.60
CA ARG A 333 104.78 -7.37 115.67
C ARG A 333 105.26 -6.66 116.94
N LYS A 334 104.64 -5.53 117.31
CA LYS A 334 104.94 -4.82 118.57
C LYS A 334 104.56 -5.62 119.81
N GLU A 335 103.47 -6.38 119.77
CA GLU A 335 103.04 -7.17 120.94
C GLU A 335 103.93 -8.41 121.16
N GLN A 336 104.50 -8.99 120.10
CA GLN A 336 105.57 -10.00 120.24
C GLN A 336 106.85 -9.43 120.87
N GLU A 337 107.19 -8.16 120.63
CA GLU A 337 108.29 -7.49 121.33
C GLU A 337 107.96 -7.18 122.81
N LYS A 338 106.72 -6.79 123.13
CA LYS A 338 106.31 -6.50 124.52
C LYS A 338 106.14 -7.74 125.40
N ILE A 339 105.67 -8.87 124.86
CA ILE A 339 105.46 -10.09 125.65
C ILE A 339 106.79 -10.61 126.23
N ALA A 340 107.92 -10.33 125.57
CA ALA A 340 109.26 -10.63 126.10
C ALA A 340 109.68 -9.70 127.28
N ALA A 341 109.06 -8.53 127.44
CA ALA A 341 109.38 -7.56 128.49
C ALA A 341 108.40 -7.56 129.68
N ALA A 342 107.17 -8.06 129.48
CA ALA A 342 106.11 -8.02 130.50
C ALA A 342 106.26 -9.06 131.64
N LEU A 343 107.11 -10.08 131.48
CA LEU A 343 107.23 -11.18 132.44
C LEU A 343 108.00 -10.83 133.73
N ASP A 344 108.77 -9.74 133.76
CA ASP A 344 109.49 -9.29 134.97
C ASP A 344 108.70 -8.28 135.84
N PHE A 345 107.68 -7.59 135.29
CA PHE A 345 107.01 -6.48 136.00
C PHE A 345 105.82 -6.92 136.88
N HIS A 346 105.11 -7.99 136.50
CA HIS A 346 103.92 -8.48 137.23
C HIS A 346 104.20 -9.03 138.65
N ARG A 347 105.45 -9.03 139.11
CA ARG A 347 105.83 -9.45 140.47
C ARG A 347 105.67 -8.36 141.54
N ALA A 348 105.45 -7.09 141.16
CA ALA A 348 105.44 -5.96 142.10
C ALA A 348 104.13 -5.14 142.15
N GLU A 349 103.14 -5.42 141.29
CA GLU A 349 101.93 -4.56 141.14
C GLU A 349 100.64 -5.16 141.77
N LEU A 350 100.74 -6.26 142.51
CA LEU A 350 99.60 -6.88 143.21
C LEU A 350 99.38 -6.36 144.64
N GLU A 351 100.20 -5.43 145.12
CA GLU A 351 100.15 -4.92 146.51
C GLU A 351 99.33 -3.62 146.67
N THR A 352 99.08 -2.88 145.58
CA THR A 352 98.50 -1.52 145.63
C THR A 352 97.07 -1.40 145.08
N MET A 353 96.49 -2.47 144.51
CA MET A 353 95.17 -2.41 143.85
C MET A 353 93.97 -2.53 144.80
N THR A 354 94.18 -2.90 146.07
CA THR A 354 93.10 -3.23 147.02
C THR A 354 92.38 -2.01 147.60
N THR A 355 92.96 -0.81 147.52
CA THR A 355 92.51 0.36 148.28
C THR A 355 91.53 1.26 147.51
N THR A 356 91.54 1.25 146.18
CA THR A 356 90.70 2.16 145.35
C THR A 356 89.34 1.55 144.95
N ALA A 357 89.07 0.30 145.32
CA ALA A 357 87.88 -0.43 144.89
C ALA A 357 86.57 -0.02 145.61
N HIS A 358 86.63 0.79 146.68
CA HIS A 358 85.46 1.11 147.51
C HIS A 358 84.66 2.35 147.06
N GLU A 359 85.24 3.29 146.30
CA GLU A 359 84.53 4.51 145.87
C GLU A 359 83.69 4.33 144.57
N GLY A 360 83.89 3.22 143.84
CA GLY A 360 83.18 2.94 142.59
C GLY A 360 81.79 2.29 142.73
N ALA A 361 81.38 1.91 143.94
CA ALA A 361 80.19 1.08 144.14
C ALA A 361 78.85 1.86 144.09
N ASP A 362 78.78 3.05 144.67
CA ASP A 362 77.51 3.81 144.80
C ASP A 362 77.06 4.48 143.49
N THR A 363 78.00 4.83 142.61
CA THR A 363 77.70 5.39 141.28
C THR A 363 77.16 4.32 140.33
N LEU A 364 77.71 3.11 140.39
CA LEU A 364 77.25 1.95 139.62
C LEU A 364 75.80 1.57 139.94
N LYS A 365 75.44 1.58 141.22
CA LYS A 365 74.09 1.24 141.68
C LYS A 365 73.01 2.17 141.10
N SER A 366 73.25 3.49 141.18
CA SER A 366 72.29 4.50 140.70
C SER A 366 72.10 4.46 139.17
N ALA A 367 73.19 4.23 138.42
CA ALA A 367 73.13 4.09 136.96
C ALA A 367 72.40 2.81 136.51
N ALA A 368 72.56 1.70 137.25
CA ALA A 368 71.88 0.44 136.97
C ALA A 368 70.36 0.52 137.21
N GLU A 369 69.92 1.12 138.33
CA GLU A 369 68.50 1.27 138.65
C GLU A 369 67.73 2.16 137.65
N GLN A 370 68.38 3.19 137.10
CA GLN A 370 67.77 4.05 136.09
C GLN A 370 67.77 3.43 134.69
N SER A 371 68.84 2.73 134.30
CA SER A 371 68.94 2.05 132.99
C SER A 371 67.93 0.90 132.87
N GLY A 372 67.71 0.14 133.94
CA GLY A 372 66.74 -0.97 133.96
C GLY A 372 65.30 -0.53 133.67
N LYS A 373 64.87 0.62 134.21
CA LYS A 373 63.52 1.16 133.97
C LYS A 373 63.30 1.59 132.53
N VAL A 374 64.27 2.27 131.92
CA VAL A 374 64.19 2.70 130.51
C VAL A 374 64.22 1.51 129.56
N PHE A 375 65.03 0.48 129.86
CA PHE A 375 65.07 -0.74 129.05
C PHE A 375 63.75 -1.52 129.09
N ILE A 376 63.15 -1.69 130.26
CA ILE A 376 61.86 -2.39 130.41
C ILE A 376 60.75 -1.64 129.66
N ASP A 377 60.63 -0.31 129.83
CA ASP A 377 59.64 0.52 129.11
C ASP A 377 59.83 0.49 127.59
N ALA A 378 61.07 0.47 127.10
CA ALA A 378 61.36 0.35 125.67
C ALA A 378 60.99 -1.04 125.10
N VAL A 379 61.27 -2.12 125.85
CA VAL A 379 60.90 -3.49 125.47
C VAL A 379 59.38 -3.68 125.50
N GLU A 380 58.69 -3.16 126.50
CA GLU A 380 57.23 -3.24 126.63
C GLU A 380 56.53 -2.48 125.49
N LYS A 381 57.01 -1.29 125.12
CA LYS A 381 56.55 -0.54 123.94
C LYS A 381 56.86 -1.24 122.61
N ALA A 382 57.97 -1.96 122.51
CA ALA A 382 58.31 -2.75 121.32
C ALA A 382 57.40 -3.97 121.19
N ILE A 383 57.11 -4.68 122.28
CA ILE A 383 56.17 -5.80 122.32
C ILE A 383 54.75 -5.34 121.98
N ALA A 384 54.30 -4.21 122.53
CA ALA A 384 53.00 -3.62 122.21
C ALA A 384 52.87 -3.30 120.71
N ARG A 385 53.87 -2.66 120.10
CA ARG A 385 53.90 -2.39 118.65
C ARG A 385 53.96 -3.66 117.81
N ALA A 386 54.72 -4.66 118.22
CA ALA A 386 54.79 -5.94 117.51
C ALA A 386 53.44 -6.67 117.53
N LYS A 387 52.68 -6.56 118.63
CA LYS A 387 51.32 -7.11 118.74
C LYS A 387 50.34 -6.34 117.86
N ASP A 388 50.32 -5.01 117.95
CA ASP A 388 49.46 -4.10 117.16
C ASP A 388 49.67 -4.31 115.64
N LEU A 389 50.93 -4.41 115.21
CA LEU A 389 51.30 -4.74 113.85
C LEU A 389 50.86 -6.16 113.45
N SER A 390 50.99 -7.16 114.33
CA SER A 390 50.53 -8.52 114.07
C SER A 390 49.00 -8.63 113.97
N GLU A 391 48.27 -7.78 114.69
CA GLU A 391 46.81 -7.71 114.67
C GLU A 391 46.33 -7.05 113.37
N THR A 392 46.94 -5.91 113.00
CA THR A 392 46.68 -5.22 111.72
C THR A 392 47.02 -6.10 110.50
N ILE A 393 48.17 -6.79 110.50
CA ILE A 393 48.53 -7.72 109.42
C ILE A 393 47.55 -8.89 109.34
N GLY A 394 46.99 -9.35 110.46
CA GLY A 394 45.95 -10.37 110.49
C GLY A 394 44.67 -9.90 109.81
N GLU A 395 44.15 -8.73 110.20
CA GLU A 395 42.94 -8.14 109.61
C GLU A 395 43.11 -7.82 108.12
N GLU A 396 44.26 -7.27 107.71
CA GLU A 396 44.53 -6.92 106.32
C GLU A 396 44.75 -8.17 105.44
N SER A 397 45.37 -9.22 105.99
CA SER A 397 45.46 -10.54 105.33
C SER A 397 44.09 -11.19 105.14
N ASP A 398 43.23 -11.15 106.16
CA ASP A 398 41.86 -11.71 106.08
C ASP A 398 40.99 -10.91 105.10
N ALA A 399 41.15 -9.59 105.03
CA ALA A 399 40.46 -8.76 104.05
C ALA A 399 40.95 -9.04 102.61
N ALA A 400 42.27 -9.17 102.41
CA ALA A 400 42.85 -9.54 101.12
C ALA A 400 42.42 -10.95 100.67
N ALA A 401 42.38 -11.92 101.58
CA ALA A 401 41.92 -13.28 101.28
C ALA A 401 40.47 -13.29 100.75
N ARG A 402 39.55 -12.59 101.43
CA ARG A 402 38.14 -12.45 101.00
C ARG A 402 38.02 -11.73 99.66
N ALA A 403 38.78 -10.66 99.45
CA ALA A 403 38.78 -9.92 98.18
C ALA A 403 39.28 -10.80 97.00
N HIS A 404 40.29 -11.65 97.24
CA HIS A 404 40.75 -12.62 96.25
C HIS A 404 39.73 -13.74 95.99
N GLU A 405 39.03 -14.21 97.02
CA GLU A 405 37.99 -15.24 96.88
C GLU A 405 36.77 -14.73 96.09
N ASP A 406 36.30 -13.50 96.38
CA ASP A 406 35.28 -12.79 95.61
C ASP A 406 35.71 -12.55 94.15
N ALA A 407 36.95 -12.14 93.92
CA ALA A 407 37.50 -11.94 92.58
C ALA A 407 37.52 -13.25 91.78
N LEU A 408 37.95 -14.37 92.40
CA LEU A 408 37.94 -15.70 91.79
C LEU A 408 36.51 -16.21 91.52
N ALA A 409 35.55 -15.93 92.40
CA ALA A 409 34.15 -16.27 92.18
C ALA A 409 33.57 -15.53 90.97
N ARG A 410 33.83 -14.22 90.85
CA ARG A 410 33.42 -13.41 89.69
C ARG A 410 34.09 -13.88 88.39
N LEU A 411 35.38 -14.23 88.44
CA LEU A 411 36.11 -14.75 87.28
C LEU A 411 35.54 -16.09 86.78
N LYS A 412 35.17 -17.00 87.69
CA LYS A 412 34.49 -18.25 87.34
C LYS A 412 33.12 -18.00 86.72
N ALA A 413 32.27 -17.19 87.35
CA ALA A 413 30.95 -16.85 86.83
C ALA A 413 31.02 -16.19 85.43
N ALA A 414 32.02 -15.32 85.19
CA ALA A 414 32.25 -14.72 83.89
C ALA A 414 32.75 -15.74 82.84
N ALA A 415 33.60 -16.70 83.24
CA ALA A 415 34.08 -17.76 82.37
C ALA A 415 32.96 -18.75 81.99
N ASP A 416 32.09 -19.11 82.93
CA ASP A 416 30.93 -19.98 82.71
C ASP A 416 29.92 -19.29 81.79
N ALA A 417 29.56 -18.01 82.06
CA ALA A 417 28.68 -17.23 81.19
C ALA A 417 29.24 -17.03 79.77
N ALA A 418 30.56 -16.84 79.63
CA ALA A 418 31.22 -16.77 78.32
C ALA A 418 31.19 -18.11 77.57
N ARG A 419 31.25 -19.23 78.30
CA ARG A 419 31.17 -20.59 77.75
C ARG A 419 29.76 -20.92 77.28
N ASP A 420 28.74 -20.62 78.09
CA ASP A 420 27.34 -20.79 77.71
C ASP A 420 26.99 -19.95 76.47
N ALA A 421 27.44 -18.69 76.42
CA ALA A 421 27.26 -17.82 75.26
C ALA A 421 27.99 -18.34 74.00
N ALA A 422 29.15 -18.99 74.15
CA ALA A 422 29.87 -19.61 73.05
C ALA A 422 29.15 -20.87 72.54
N ASP A 423 28.65 -21.74 73.43
CA ASP A 423 27.90 -22.94 73.06
C ASP A 423 26.56 -22.60 72.38
N ASP A 424 25.85 -21.57 72.86
CA ASP A 424 24.63 -21.08 72.21
C ASP A 424 24.91 -20.42 70.85
N SER A 425 26.03 -19.71 70.71
CA SER A 425 26.48 -19.20 69.41
C SER A 425 26.81 -20.34 68.44
N ALA A 426 27.49 -21.39 68.91
CA ALA A 426 27.84 -22.55 68.11
C ALA A 426 26.60 -23.33 67.60
N LYS A 427 25.58 -23.50 68.45
CA LYS A 427 24.28 -24.08 68.02
C LYS A 427 23.64 -23.25 66.91
N ARG A 428 23.48 -21.93 67.13
CA ARG A 428 22.87 -21.01 66.15
C ARG A 428 23.62 -21.01 64.82
N PHE A 429 24.95 -21.08 64.85
CA PHE A 429 25.76 -21.19 63.63
C PHE A 429 25.52 -22.51 62.88
N ASN A 430 25.39 -23.63 63.58
CA ASN A 430 25.06 -24.92 62.96
C ASN A 430 23.64 -24.91 62.37
N ASP A 431 22.64 -24.43 63.12
CA ASP A 431 21.25 -24.32 62.65
C ASP A 431 21.16 -23.43 61.38
N GLN A 432 21.92 -22.32 61.37
CA GLN A 432 22.00 -21.42 60.22
C GLN A 432 22.74 -22.07 59.03
N ALA A 433 23.78 -22.88 59.27
CA ALA A 433 24.49 -23.62 58.22
C ALA A 433 23.62 -24.71 57.59
N ASP A 434 22.85 -25.45 58.40
CA ASP A 434 21.91 -26.46 57.90
C ASP A 434 20.74 -25.82 57.11
N SER A 435 20.21 -24.69 57.59
CA SER A 435 19.20 -23.91 56.86
C SER A 435 19.74 -23.35 55.52
N ALA A 436 20.99 -22.86 55.51
CA ALA A 436 21.66 -22.41 54.30
C ALA A 436 21.88 -23.57 53.31
N LYS A 437 22.30 -24.74 53.80
CA LYS A 437 22.48 -25.95 52.98
C LYS A 437 21.15 -26.43 52.37
N ALA A 438 20.09 -26.56 53.17
CA ALA A 438 18.77 -26.94 52.67
C ALA A 438 18.21 -25.92 51.66
N SER A 439 18.57 -24.65 51.79
CA SER A 439 18.20 -23.60 50.83
C SER A 439 19.02 -23.67 49.55
N LEU A 440 20.31 -23.99 49.64
CA LEU A 440 21.17 -24.24 48.48
C LEU A 440 20.70 -25.49 47.70
N GLU A 441 20.33 -26.57 48.40
CA GLU A 441 19.75 -27.77 47.79
C GLU A 441 18.46 -27.42 47.02
N ARG A 442 17.50 -26.72 47.65
CA ARG A 442 16.28 -26.22 46.99
C ARG A 442 16.55 -25.33 45.77
N VAL A 443 17.51 -24.42 45.85
CA VAL A 443 17.93 -23.58 44.72
C VAL A 443 18.58 -24.40 43.60
N SER A 444 19.36 -25.43 43.94
CA SER A 444 19.99 -26.30 42.96
C SER A 444 18.99 -27.19 42.22
N GLU A 445 17.98 -27.72 42.93
CA GLU A 445 16.88 -28.51 42.35
C GLU A 445 16.04 -27.63 41.41
N ALA A 446 15.60 -26.46 41.87
CA ALA A 446 14.85 -25.50 41.06
C ALA A 446 15.65 -24.99 39.85
N GLY A 447 16.96 -24.77 40.01
CA GLY A 447 17.86 -24.40 38.92
C GLY A 447 18.01 -25.52 37.88
N PHE A 448 18.08 -26.78 38.30
CA PHE A 448 18.16 -27.94 37.42
C PHE A 448 16.84 -28.17 36.66
N GLU A 449 15.70 -28.06 37.34
CA GLU A 449 14.38 -28.08 36.71
C GLU A 449 14.19 -26.94 35.69
N ALA A 450 14.63 -25.72 36.03
CA ALA A 450 14.57 -24.58 35.13
C ALA A 450 15.46 -24.78 33.89
N ALA A 451 16.69 -25.27 34.08
CA ALA A 451 17.59 -25.60 32.98
C ALA A 451 17.01 -26.68 32.06
N ARG A 452 16.37 -27.72 32.63
CA ARG A 452 15.73 -28.78 31.86
C ARG A 452 14.52 -28.27 31.06
N ARG A 453 13.62 -27.49 31.66
CA ARG A 453 12.49 -26.87 30.94
C ARG A 453 12.99 -25.92 29.84
N ALA A 454 14.08 -25.20 30.08
CA ALA A 454 14.70 -24.34 29.07
C ALA A 454 15.22 -25.15 27.88
N ASP A 455 15.96 -26.24 28.10
CA ASP A 455 16.46 -27.13 27.04
C ASP A 455 15.31 -27.78 26.26
N GLU A 456 14.29 -28.32 26.94
CA GLU A 456 13.10 -28.89 26.29
C GLU A 456 12.38 -27.85 25.41
N SER A 457 12.27 -26.59 25.86
CA SER A 457 11.71 -25.49 25.07
C SER A 457 12.59 -25.08 23.88
N PHE A 458 13.92 -25.15 24.03
CA PHE A 458 14.88 -24.83 22.98
C PHE A 458 14.85 -25.90 21.88
N GLN A 459 14.84 -27.18 22.25
CA GLN A 459 14.68 -28.31 21.33
C GLN A 459 13.35 -28.26 20.57
N ALA A 460 12.26 -27.85 21.22
CA ALA A 460 10.96 -27.65 20.55
C ALA A 460 11.04 -26.54 19.49
N ARG A 461 11.61 -25.38 19.83
CA ARG A 461 11.83 -24.27 18.89
C ARG A 461 12.79 -24.62 17.77
N LEU A 462 13.82 -25.43 18.02
CA LEU A 462 14.77 -25.87 17.00
C LEU A 462 14.06 -26.73 15.95
N LYS A 463 13.25 -27.70 16.37
CA LYS A 463 12.42 -28.52 15.45
C LYS A 463 11.39 -27.71 14.67
N GLU A 464 10.80 -26.70 15.30
CA GLU A 464 9.89 -25.77 14.62
C GLU A 464 10.64 -24.96 13.55
N ALA A 465 11.83 -24.43 13.87
CA ALA A 465 12.68 -23.72 12.92
C ALA A 465 13.17 -24.61 11.77
N GLU A 466 13.56 -25.87 12.02
CA GLU A 466 13.86 -26.87 10.99
C GLU A 466 12.65 -27.12 10.08
N THR A 467 11.46 -27.27 10.66
CA THR A 467 10.21 -27.50 9.92
C THR A 467 9.82 -26.29 9.06
N LEU A 468 10.01 -25.07 9.57
CA LEU A 468 9.80 -23.83 8.81
C LEU A 468 10.84 -23.67 7.70
N THR A 469 12.10 -24.04 7.94
CA THR A 469 13.17 -24.01 6.94
C THR A 469 12.90 -25.00 5.80
N ALA A 470 12.45 -26.22 6.13
CA ALA A 470 12.04 -27.21 5.13
C ALA A 470 10.87 -26.72 4.26
N LYS A 471 9.83 -26.13 4.88
CA LYS A 471 8.70 -25.51 4.17
C LYS A 471 9.12 -24.32 3.30
N ALA A 472 10.08 -23.51 3.76
CA ALA A 472 10.63 -22.41 2.98
C ALA A 472 11.42 -22.91 1.76
N GLY A 473 12.16 -24.02 1.89
CA GLY A 473 12.82 -24.71 0.78
C GLY A 473 11.81 -25.22 -0.25
N GLU A 474 10.80 -25.98 0.18
CA GLU A 474 9.74 -26.49 -0.71
C GLU A 474 8.97 -25.35 -1.41
N ALA A 475 8.69 -24.26 -0.70
CA ALA A 475 8.09 -23.06 -1.28
C ALA A 475 9.02 -22.42 -2.35
N ALA A 476 10.32 -22.30 -2.09
CA ALA A 476 11.29 -21.75 -3.04
C ALA A 476 11.46 -22.64 -4.29
N ASP A 477 11.45 -23.96 -4.13
CA ASP A 477 11.48 -24.91 -5.25
C ASP A 477 10.20 -24.80 -6.09
N SER A 478 9.02 -24.75 -5.46
CA SER A 478 7.73 -24.59 -6.16
C SER A 478 7.60 -23.25 -6.89
N ALA A 479 8.16 -22.17 -6.32
CA ALA A 479 8.24 -20.87 -6.96
C ALA A 479 9.20 -20.89 -8.16
N SER A 480 10.35 -21.53 -8.02
CA SER A 480 11.34 -21.71 -9.09
C SER A 480 10.77 -22.50 -10.26
N GLU A 481 10.05 -23.59 -9.99
CA GLU A 481 9.34 -24.39 -10.99
C GLU A 481 8.21 -23.58 -11.68
N THR A 482 7.46 -22.79 -10.91
CA THR A 482 6.43 -21.88 -11.47
C THR A 482 7.04 -20.82 -12.38
N VAL A 483 8.21 -20.25 -12.01
CA VAL A 483 8.96 -19.31 -12.84
C VAL A 483 9.47 -20.00 -14.11
N ARG A 484 10.00 -21.23 -14.00
CA ARG A 484 10.45 -22.04 -15.14
C ARG A 484 9.33 -22.26 -16.15
N GLN A 485 8.16 -22.70 -15.69
CA GLN A 485 6.97 -22.93 -16.53
C GLN A 485 6.43 -21.63 -17.16
N ARG A 486 6.47 -20.50 -16.43
CA ARG A 486 6.10 -19.20 -17.01
C ARG A 486 7.08 -18.78 -18.10
N LEU A 487 8.39 -18.91 -17.87
CA LEU A 487 9.43 -18.59 -18.86
C LEU A 487 9.28 -19.47 -20.11
N GLU A 488 9.11 -20.77 -19.94
CA GLU A 488 8.84 -21.72 -21.03
C GLU A 488 7.63 -21.29 -21.87
N LYS A 489 6.49 -21.03 -21.22
CA LYS A 489 5.27 -20.54 -21.90
C LYS A 489 5.45 -19.18 -22.59
N THR A 490 6.24 -18.27 -22.03
CA THR A 490 6.55 -16.99 -22.69
C THR A 490 7.49 -17.16 -23.89
N LEU A 491 8.42 -18.12 -23.85
CA LEU A 491 9.29 -18.45 -24.96
C LEU A 491 8.53 -19.13 -26.10
N GLU A 492 7.57 -20.01 -25.79
CA GLU A 492 6.63 -20.56 -26.78
C GLU A 492 5.79 -19.47 -27.44
N ALA A 493 5.20 -18.57 -26.65
CA ALA A 493 4.41 -17.45 -27.18
C ALA A 493 5.26 -16.51 -28.07
N ALA A 494 6.50 -16.19 -27.65
CA ALA A 494 7.42 -15.37 -28.43
C ALA A 494 7.86 -16.04 -29.75
N ARG A 495 8.05 -17.37 -29.76
CA ARG A 495 8.32 -18.14 -30.99
C ARG A 495 7.12 -18.12 -31.93
N ALA A 496 5.93 -18.43 -31.43
CA ALA A 496 4.70 -18.43 -32.24
C ALA A 496 4.40 -17.04 -32.84
N GLU A 497 4.68 -15.95 -32.12
CA GLU A 497 4.55 -14.60 -32.66
C GLU A 497 5.64 -14.27 -33.68
N SER A 498 6.87 -14.78 -33.50
CA SER A 498 7.94 -14.65 -34.50
C SER A 498 7.59 -15.38 -35.81
N GLU A 499 7.02 -16.60 -35.71
CA GLU A 499 6.53 -17.37 -36.85
C GLU A 499 5.40 -16.64 -37.59
N ARG A 500 4.45 -16.00 -36.87
CA ARG A 500 3.42 -15.14 -37.50
C ARG A 500 4.02 -13.94 -38.22
N VAL A 501 5.02 -13.28 -37.64
CA VAL A 501 5.70 -12.16 -38.29
C VAL A 501 6.41 -12.63 -39.57
N GLU A 502 7.06 -13.80 -39.54
CA GLU A 502 7.69 -14.39 -40.72
C GLU A 502 6.65 -14.78 -41.80
N GLU A 503 5.52 -15.36 -41.41
CA GLU A 503 4.39 -15.67 -42.30
C GLU A 503 3.83 -14.40 -42.95
N LEU A 504 3.56 -13.35 -42.17
CA LEU A 504 3.09 -12.04 -42.66
C LEU A 504 4.10 -11.38 -43.61
N LEU A 505 5.40 -11.45 -43.32
CA LEU A 505 6.45 -10.95 -44.20
C LEU A 505 6.55 -11.76 -45.49
N SER A 506 6.37 -13.08 -45.44
CA SER A 506 6.32 -13.94 -46.63
C SER A 506 5.10 -13.63 -47.51
N GLY A 507 3.93 -13.41 -46.91
CA GLY A 507 2.71 -13.02 -47.59
C GLY A 507 2.81 -11.61 -48.21
N LEU A 508 3.43 -10.66 -47.51
CA LEU A 508 3.72 -9.33 -48.05
C LEU A 508 4.67 -9.41 -49.25
N ARG A 509 5.73 -10.22 -49.15
CA ARG A 509 6.68 -10.44 -50.25
C ARG A 509 6.00 -11.06 -51.48
N SER A 510 5.20 -12.12 -51.28
CA SER A 510 4.43 -12.75 -52.36
C SER A 510 3.46 -11.78 -53.05
N ARG A 511 2.81 -10.89 -52.29
CA ARG A 511 1.96 -9.82 -52.83
C ARG A 511 2.75 -8.76 -53.60
N LEU A 512 3.95 -8.39 -53.14
CA LEU A 512 4.83 -7.45 -53.85
C LEU A 512 5.37 -8.04 -55.16
N ASP A 513 5.75 -9.32 -55.16
CA ASP A 513 6.21 -10.02 -56.36
C ASP A 513 5.09 -10.17 -57.42
N THR A 514 3.83 -10.30 -57.00
CA THR A 514 2.65 -10.45 -57.89
C THR A 514 1.92 -9.15 -58.23
N ALA A 515 2.21 -8.05 -57.53
CA ALA A 515 1.66 -6.72 -57.80
C ALA A 515 1.84 -6.24 -59.26
N PRO A 516 3.04 -6.29 -59.89
CA PRO A 516 3.20 -5.79 -61.26
C PRO A 516 2.40 -6.58 -62.30
N ASP A 517 2.25 -7.89 -62.13
CA ASP A 517 1.50 -8.73 -63.07
C ASP A 517 -0.02 -8.65 -62.87
N SER A 518 -0.48 -8.45 -61.63
CA SER A 518 -1.90 -8.15 -61.37
C SER A 518 -2.29 -6.76 -61.91
N ALA A 519 -1.41 -5.76 -61.80
CA ALA A 519 -1.61 -4.43 -62.40
C ALA A 519 -1.65 -4.48 -63.93
N ARG A 520 -0.79 -5.30 -64.57
CA ARG A 520 -0.83 -5.56 -66.03
C ARG A 520 -2.14 -6.20 -66.45
N LYS A 521 -2.57 -7.28 -65.80
CA LYS A 521 -3.84 -7.96 -66.11
C LYS A 521 -5.05 -7.02 -65.97
N ALA A 522 -5.08 -6.21 -64.92
CA ALA A 522 -6.15 -5.20 -64.75
C ALA A 522 -6.15 -4.16 -65.89
N ALA A 523 -4.97 -3.72 -66.35
CA ALA A 523 -4.87 -2.82 -67.50
C ALA A 523 -5.32 -3.49 -68.82
N GLU A 524 -4.91 -4.73 -69.06
CA GLU A 524 -5.34 -5.55 -70.21
C GLU A 524 -6.85 -5.80 -70.21
N GLU A 525 -7.46 -6.08 -69.05
CA GLU A 525 -8.90 -6.24 -68.90
C GLU A 525 -9.67 -4.94 -69.18
N ILE A 526 -9.15 -3.79 -68.73
CA ILE A 526 -9.70 -2.46 -69.03
C ILE A 526 -9.59 -2.16 -70.53
N GLU A 527 -8.46 -2.45 -71.17
CA GLU A 527 -8.26 -2.25 -72.61
C GLU A 527 -9.17 -3.15 -73.45
N ARG A 528 -9.36 -4.41 -73.02
CA ARG A 528 -10.28 -5.36 -73.65
C ARG A 528 -11.74 -4.93 -73.49
N ALA A 529 -12.13 -4.45 -72.31
CA ALA A 529 -13.47 -3.92 -72.07
C ALA A 529 -13.74 -2.63 -72.86
N LEU A 530 -12.73 -1.75 -73.00
CA LEU A 530 -12.83 -0.52 -73.78
C LEU A 530 -12.95 -0.80 -75.28
N SER A 531 -12.17 -1.76 -75.81
CA SER A 531 -12.25 -2.16 -77.22
C SER A 531 -13.54 -2.92 -77.57
N GLU A 532 -14.03 -3.81 -76.70
CA GLU A 532 -15.38 -4.41 -76.82
C GLU A 532 -16.50 -3.35 -76.72
N GLY A 533 -16.33 -2.35 -75.86
CA GLY A 533 -17.26 -1.22 -75.73
C GLY A 533 -17.31 -0.37 -77.00
N LEU A 534 -16.15 0.02 -77.53
CA LEU A 534 -16.04 0.83 -78.75
C LEU A 534 -16.53 0.09 -79.99
N THR A 535 -16.27 -1.22 -80.12
CA THR A 535 -16.78 -2.02 -81.24
C THR A 535 -18.29 -2.21 -81.17
N LYS A 536 -18.88 -2.45 -79.98
CA LYS A 536 -20.33 -2.45 -79.80
C LYS A 536 -20.96 -1.09 -80.09
N LEU A 537 -20.32 0.00 -79.65
CA LEU A 537 -20.78 1.35 -79.94
C LEU A 537 -20.79 1.62 -81.46
N ASN A 538 -19.71 1.26 -82.16
CA ASN A 538 -19.62 1.43 -83.61
C ASN A 538 -20.63 0.56 -84.37
N ALA A 539 -20.80 -0.70 -83.98
CA ALA A 539 -21.82 -1.59 -84.55
C ALA A 539 -23.23 -1.03 -84.35
N SER A 540 -23.54 -0.51 -83.15
CA SER A 540 -24.85 0.14 -82.89
C SER A 540 -25.04 1.44 -83.69
N ALA A 541 -23.96 2.15 -84.03
CA ALA A 541 -24.01 3.34 -84.86
C ALA A 541 -24.22 3.00 -86.35
N GLU A 542 -23.62 1.91 -86.85
CA GLU A 542 -23.89 1.38 -88.20
C GLU A 542 -25.31 0.83 -88.31
N GLU A 543 -25.76 0.03 -87.34
CA GLU A 543 -27.13 -0.50 -87.27
C GLU A 543 -28.18 0.62 -87.17
N ALA A 544 -27.92 1.67 -86.38
CA ALA A 544 -28.79 2.85 -86.35
C ALA A 544 -28.80 3.63 -87.68
N ALA A 545 -27.66 3.72 -88.37
CA ALA A 545 -27.57 4.37 -89.68
C ALA A 545 -28.23 3.54 -90.80
N GLU A 546 -28.22 2.22 -90.71
CA GLU A 546 -28.88 1.31 -91.66
C GLU A 546 -30.39 1.30 -91.43
N ASN A 547 -30.84 1.16 -90.19
CA ASN A 547 -32.26 1.32 -89.81
C ASN A 547 -32.81 2.69 -90.22
N ALA A 548 -32.04 3.78 -90.10
CA ALA A 548 -32.46 5.11 -90.57
C ALA A 548 -32.67 5.17 -92.09
N ARG A 549 -31.86 4.44 -92.88
CA ARG A 549 -32.05 4.34 -94.35
C ARG A 549 -33.24 3.45 -94.71
N GLU A 550 -33.42 2.34 -94.00
CA GLU A 550 -34.56 1.45 -94.22
C GLU A 550 -35.88 2.15 -93.89
N VAL A 551 -35.94 2.87 -92.77
CA VAL A 551 -37.09 3.69 -92.36
C VAL A 551 -37.41 4.78 -93.39
N ASP A 552 -36.40 5.49 -93.94
CA ASP A 552 -36.65 6.47 -95.01
C ASP A 552 -37.19 5.80 -96.28
N SER A 553 -36.64 4.65 -96.69
CA SER A 553 -37.13 3.90 -97.84
C SER A 553 -38.59 3.42 -97.66
N MET A 554 -38.93 2.96 -96.45
CA MET A 554 -40.27 2.52 -96.08
C MET A 554 -41.26 3.69 -95.94
N PHE A 555 -40.78 4.87 -95.51
CA PHE A 555 -41.56 6.11 -95.49
C PHE A 555 -41.88 6.58 -96.91
N GLN A 556 -40.91 6.57 -97.82
CA GLN A 556 -41.11 6.89 -99.24
C GLN A 556 -42.04 5.87 -99.94
N ALA A 557 -41.95 4.58 -99.61
CA ALA A 557 -42.86 3.55 -100.10
C ALA A 557 -44.30 3.75 -99.59
N ARG A 558 -44.46 4.01 -98.29
CA ARG A 558 -45.78 4.29 -97.68
C ARG A 558 -46.42 5.57 -98.22
N ILE A 559 -45.66 6.64 -98.46
CA ILE A 559 -46.20 7.86 -99.11
C ILE A 559 -46.79 7.51 -100.47
N ARG A 560 -46.09 6.71 -101.28
CA ARG A 560 -46.56 6.30 -102.61
C ARG A 560 -47.85 5.47 -102.52
N GLN A 561 -47.88 4.48 -101.63
CA GLN A 561 -49.05 3.62 -101.42
C GLN A 561 -50.27 4.37 -100.83
N ASN A 562 -50.04 5.38 -99.99
CA ASN A 562 -51.12 6.15 -99.35
C ASN A 562 -51.75 7.17 -100.33
N TYR A 563 -50.98 7.73 -101.26
CA TYR A 563 -51.53 8.52 -102.37
C TYR A 563 -52.36 7.67 -103.36
N GLU A 564 -51.98 6.41 -103.60
CA GLU A 564 -52.80 5.47 -104.38
C GLU A 564 -54.11 5.12 -103.67
N LEU A 565 -54.07 4.81 -102.37
CA LEU A 565 -55.27 4.55 -101.55
C LEU A 565 -56.20 5.76 -101.45
N LEU A 566 -55.67 6.99 -101.36
CA LEU A 566 -56.49 8.20 -101.37
C LEU A 566 -57.19 8.42 -102.73
N SER A 567 -56.56 7.99 -103.83
CA SER A 567 -57.15 8.04 -105.17
C SER A 567 -58.27 6.99 -105.36
N ASP A 568 -58.07 5.77 -104.85
CA ASP A 568 -59.07 4.70 -104.90
C ASP A 568 -60.27 5.00 -103.98
N PHE A 569 -60.03 5.63 -102.83
CA PHE A 569 -61.07 6.12 -101.93
C PHE A 569 -61.92 7.25 -102.56
N MET A 570 -61.30 8.18 -103.30
CA MET A 570 -62.04 9.19 -104.08
C MET A 570 -62.86 8.56 -105.23
N LEU A 571 -62.35 7.53 -105.90
CA LEU A 571 -63.10 6.79 -106.93
C LEU A 571 -64.26 5.97 -106.35
N ARG A 572 -64.13 5.48 -105.11
CA ARG A 572 -65.10 4.59 -104.47
C ARG A 572 -66.17 5.30 -103.63
N MET A 573 -65.95 6.55 -103.22
CA MET A 573 -66.99 7.38 -102.59
C MET A 573 -67.92 8.07 -103.61
N GLY A 574 -67.55 8.12 -104.89
CA GLY A 574 -68.37 8.73 -105.95
C GLY A 574 -69.48 7.84 -106.54
N SER A 575 -69.61 6.57 -106.15
CA SER A 575 -70.37 5.56 -106.90
C SER A 575 -71.44 4.78 -106.13
N VAL A 576 -71.78 5.15 -104.88
CA VAL A 576 -72.86 4.50 -104.09
C VAL A 576 -73.91 5.51 -103.64
N ALA A 577 -74.72 5.95 -104.60
CA ALA A 577 -76.08 6.41 -104.31
C ALA A 577 -77.05 5.20 -104.38
N SER A 578 -78.03 5.17 -103.47
CA SER A 578 -79.06 4.13 -103.29
C SER A 578 -78.67 2.88 -102.48
N GLY A 579 -79.51 2.51 -101.50
CA GLY A 579 -79.95 1.10 -101.48
C GLY A 579 -79.98 0.24 -100.21
N ARG A 580 -80.12 0.76 -98.99
CA ARG A 580 -80.64 0.06 -97.77
C ARG A 580 -80.15 -1.37 -97.38
N ARG A 581 -79.77 -1.42 -96.09
CA ARG A 581 -79.95 -2.51 -95.07
C ARG A 581 -78.89 -3.62 -94.98
N PRO A 582 -78.68 -4.17 -93.77
CA PRO A 582 -77.45 -4.87 -93.40
C PRO A 582 -77.51 -6.37 -93.66
N LEU A 583 -76.35 -6.99 -93.78
CA LEU A 583 -76.17 -8.43 -93.71
C LEU A 583 -75.14 -8.77 -92.64
N ASP A 584 -75.60 -9.57 -91.69
CA ASP A 584 -74.81 -10.29 -90.71
C ASP A 584 -74.32 -11.59 -91.37
N ILE A 585 -73.00 -11.81 -91.41
CA ILE A 585 -72.39 -13.07 -91.89
C ILE A 585 -71.25 -13.43 -90.96
N ALA A 586 -71.39 -14.58 -90.31
CA ALA A 586 -70.38 -15.13 -89.43
C ALA A 586 -69.17 -15.70 -90.20
N SER A 587 -68.01 -15.66 -89.53
CA SER A 587 -66.89 -16.61 -89.62
C SER A 587 -66.69 -17.40 -90.94
N ASN A 588 -65.57 -17.13 -91.64
CA ASN A 588 -64.44 -18.05 -91.46
C ASN A 588 -63.06 -17.46 -91.72
N GLU A 589 -62.11 -17.89 -90.89
CA GLU A 589 -60.69 -18.16 -91.18
C GLU A 589 -59.91 -17.26 -92.17
N LEU A 590 -58.96 -16.48 -91.64
CA LEU A 590 -57.53 -16.61 -91.97
C LEU A 590 -56.71 -16.20 -90.71
N PRO A 591 -55.46 -16.66 -90.51
CA PRO A 591 -55.00 -17.04 -89.17
C PRO A 591 -54.28 -15.93 -88.41
N ASP A 592 -54.45 -15.93 -87.09
CA ASP A 592 -53.73 -15.08 -86.13
C ASP A 592 -52.48 -15.81 -85.58
N PRO A 593 -51.25 -15.38 -85.94
CA PRO A 593 -50.04 -15.91 -85.34
C PRO A 593 -49.65 -15.07 -84.12
N LEU A 594 -50.10 -15.46 -82.92
CA LEU A 594 -49.36 -15.38 -81.63
C LEU A 594 -50.27 -15.67 -80.39
N SER A 595 -50.78 -16.90 -80.22
CA SER A 595 -51.18 -17.41 -78.88
C SER A 595 -51.43 -18.94 -78.83
N ALA A 596 -50.39 -19.74 -78.62
CA ALA A 596 -50.51 -21.09 -78.05
C ALA A 596 -49.21 -21.47 -77.30
N ARG A 597 -49.31 -22.23 -76.21
CA ARG A 597 -48.33 -22.22 -75.11
C ARG A 597 -47.88 -23.63 -74.68
N ARG A 598 -46.59 -23.96 -74.90
CA ARG A 598 -45.80 -25.05 -74.28
C ARG A 598 -46.21 -26.49 -74.68
N PRO A 599 -45.28 -27.48 -74.75
CA PRO A 599 -44.38 -27.89 -73.66
C PRO A 599 -42.87 -27.88 -73.96
N ARG A 600 -42.11 -28.31 -72.95
CA ARG A 600 -40.65 -28.33 -72.79
C ARG A 600 -40.03 -29.54 -73.53
N PRO A 601 -38.86 -29.43 -74.19
CA PRO A 601 -38.24 -30.56 -74.88
C PRO A 601 -37.48 -31.50 -73.92
N GLU A 602 -37.54 -32.79 -74.22
CA GLU A 602 -36.66 -33.83 -73.65
C GLU A 602 -35.41 -34.05 -74.52
N ARG A 603 -34.46 -34.80 -73.96
CA ARG A 603 -33.17 -35.19 -74.55
C ARG A 603 -33.30 -36.25 -75.65
N GLU A 604 -32.32 -36.25 -76.55
CA GLU A 604 -31.64 -37.47 -77.00
C GLU A 604 -30.20 -37.40 -76.44
N GLU A 605 -29.77 -38.21 -75.47
CA GLU A 605 -29.49 -39.66 -75.49
C GLU A 605 -28.22 -40.06 -76.26
N ARG A 606 -27.19 -40.47 -75.50
CA ARG A 606 -26.17 -41.41 -75.98
C ARG A 606 -25.58 -42.28 -74.84
N GLY A 607 -26.38 -43.24 -74.37
CA GLY A 607 -25.94 -44.60 -74.00
C GLY A 607 -25.27 -44.89 -72.63
N ARG A 608 -25.98 -45.70 -71.82
CA ARG A 608 -25.50 -46.71 -70.82
C ARG A 608 -24.74 -46.20 -69.58
N GLU A 609 -24.85 -46.82 -68.39
CA GLU A 609 -25.54 -48.06 -67.93
C GLU A 609 -25.84 -47.96 -66.42
N ARG A 610 -26.88 -48.68 -65.92
CA ARG A 610 -27.06 -49.35 -64.59
C ARG A 610 -26.58 -48.66 -63.28
N ASP A 611 -27.27 -48.74 -62.13
CA ASP A 611 -28.50 -49.45 -61.71
C ASP A 611 -29.20 -48.65 -60.59
N THR A 612 -30.52 -48.82 -60.47
CA THR A 612 -31.40 -48.37 -59.36
C THR A 612 -31.67 -49.57 -58.40
N PRO A 613 -32.44 -49.48 -57.28
CA PRO A 613 -33.19 -48.36 -56.68
C PRO A 613 -33.17 -48.25 -55.12
N ALA A 614 -34.00 -47.31 -54.63
CA ALA A 614 -34.94 -47.48 -53.50
C ALA A 614 -34.52 -47.07 -52.07
N GLU A 615 -34.94 -45.85 -51.68
CA GLU A 615 -35.76 -45.66 -50.48
C GLU A 615 -37.05 -46.52 -50.56
N PRO A 616 -37.63 -46.93 -49.42
CA PRO A 616 -38.92 -46.34 -49.06
C PRO A 616 -39.17 -46.11 -47.55
N GLU A 617 -40.34 -45.54 -47.28
CA GLU A 617 -40.79 -44.95 -46.02
C GLU A 617 -41.18 -45.96 -44.89
N SER A 618 -41.46 -45.38 -43.71
CA SER A 618 -42.13 -45.93 -42.50
C SER A 618 -43.39 -46.79 -42.78
N PRO A 619 -43.94 -47.63 -41.82
CA PRO A 619 -44.14 -47.25 -40.40
C PRO A 619 -44.23 -48.38 -39.30
N ALA A 620 -44.53 -47.93 -38.07
CA ALA A 620 -45.42 -48.56 -37.06
C ALA A 620 -44.87 -49.45 -35.90
N ALA A 621 -45.08 -48.91 -34.68
CA ALA A 621 -45.68 -49.56 -33.49
C ALA A 621 -44.91 -50.59 -32.60
N ALA A 622 -44.66 -50.17 -31.34
CA ALA A 622 -45.29 -50.69 -30.10
C ALA A 622 -44.34 -51.06 -28.91
N LYS A 623 -44.84 -50.77 -27.69
CA LYS A 623 -44.36 -51.14 -26.33
C LYS A 623 -43.18 -50.29 -25.81
N ALA A 624 -43.29 -49.55 -24.70
CA ALA A 624 -43.55 -49.96 -23.30
C ALA A 624 -42.31 -50.69 -22.72
N ASP A 625 -41.62 -50.24 -21.67
CA ASP A 625 -41.82 -49.10 -20.74
C ASP A 625 -40.48 -48.32 -20.57
N GLU A 626 -40.23 -47.32 -19.70
CA GLU A 626 -40.88 -46.87 -18.45
C GLU A 626 -40.64 -45.36 -18.19
N THR A 627 -40.91 -44.88 -16.97
CA THR A 627 -40.80 -43.49 -16.45
C THR A 627 -40.25 -43.51 -15.00
N PRO A 628 -39.98 -42.38 -14.31
CA PRO A 628 -39.78 -40.96 -14.69
C PRO A 628 -38.39 -40.43 -14.19
N ARG A 629 -37.85 -39.22 -14.47
CA ARG A 629 -38.28 -37.85 -14.07
C ARG A 629 -38.68 -37.76 -12.56
N THR A 630 -38.41 -36.72 -11.76
CA THR A 630 -37.90 -35.34 -11.92
C THR A 630 -37.65 -34.77 -10.51
N GLY A 631 -36.99 -33.61 -10.38
CA GLY A 631 -37.29 -32.76 -9.21
C GLY A 631 -36.38 -31.58 -8.94
N LYS A 632 -36.75 -30.39 -9.43
CA LYS A 632 -36.50 -29.10 -8.77
C LYS A 632 -37.82 -28.70 -8.08
N PRO A 633 -37.82 -27.98 -6.95
CA PRO A 633 -38.23 -26.58 -7.03
C PRO A 633 -37.54 -25.65 -6.01
N ALA A 634 -37.92 -24.37 -6.04
CA ALA A 634 -37.56 -23.33 -5.06
C ALA A 634 -38.86 -22.69 -4.49
N PRO A 635 -38.86 -21.49 -3.86
CA PRO A 635 -38.68 -21.26 -2.43
C PRO A 635 -39.91 -20.58 -1.75
N LYS A 636 -39.94 -20.43 -0.41
CA LYS A 636 -40.72 -19.36 0.27
C LYS A 636 -40.49 -19.14 1.79
N ALA A 637 -40.39 -17.85 2.14
CA ALA A 637 -40.95 -17.11 3.30
C ALA A 637 -40.59 -17.41 4.79
N GLU A 638 -40.38 -16.31 5.53
CA GLU A 638 -40.34 -16.15 7.00
C GLU A 638 -41.79 -16.06 7.60
N PRO A 639 -41.97 -16.02 8.94
CA PRO A 639 -41.99 -14.73 9.66
C PRO A 639 -41.39 -14.73 11.10
N ASP A 640 -41.46 -13.56 11.76
CA ASP A 640 -40.92 -13.17 13.08
C ASP A 640 -41.36 -14.00 14.32
N GLU A 641 -40.53 -14.00 15.38
CA GLU A 641 -40.81 -13.30 16.67
C GLU A 641 -39.78 -13.62 17.81
N ARG A 642 -39.56 -12.63 18.70
CA ARG A 642 -39.01 -12.71 20.08
C ARG A 642 -40.09 -12.11 21.02
N PRO A 643 -40.07 -12.23 22.38
CA PRO A 643 -39.01 -12.74 23.28
C PRO A 643 -39.50 -13.66 24.44
N ALA A 644 -38.58 -14.21 25.25
CA ALA A 644 -38.68 -14.35 26.73
C ALA A 644 -37.46 -15.13 27.29
N ALA A 645 -37.23 -15.03 28.61
CA ALA A 645 -36.09 -15.64 29.31
C ALA A 645 -36.50 -16.84 30.18
N SER A 646 -35.56 -17.76 30.41
CA SER A 646 -35.52 -18.66 31.58
C SER A 646 -34.13 -19.27 31.76
N ASP A 647 -33.67 -19.34 33.01
CA ASP A 647 -32.39 -19.95 33.40
C ASP A 647 -32.37 -21.48 33.22
N SER A 648 -31.22 -22.04 32.83
CA SER A 648 -30.70 -23.31 33.38
C SER A 648 -29.26 -23.61 32.92
N GLN A 649 -28.31 -23.45 33.85
CA GLN A 649 -27.13 -24.29 34.14
C GLN A 649 -26.31 -24.98 33.03
N ASP A 650 -25.01 -24.72 33.11
CA ASP A 650 -23.89 -25.68 33.11
C ASP A 650 -23.69 -26.62 31.89
N SER A 651 -22.81 -26.19 30.99
CA SER A 651 -21.83 -27.08 30.36
C SER A 651 -20.48 -26.39 30.20
N GLU A 652 -19.46 -26.95 30.85
CA GLU A 652 -18.05 -26.53 30.67
C GLU A 652 -17.57 -26.84 29.25
N GLY A 653 -16.79 -25.92 28.67
CA GLY A 653 -16.36 -26.02 27.28
C GLY A 653 -15.39 -24.93 26.87
N ASP A 654 -14.13 -25.09 27.28
CA ASP A 654 -12.94 -24.55 26.63
C ASP A 654 -12.89 -23.03 26.33
N ARG A 655 -12.45 -22.23 27.32
CA ARG A 655 -11.83 -20.92 27.08
C ARG A 655 -10.56 -20.78 27.91
N GLY A 656 -9.45 -20.50 27.22
CA GLY A 656 -8.10 -20.57 27.76
C GLY A 656 -7.81 -19.62 28.93
N TRP A 657 -6.88 -20.04 29.78
CA TRP A 657 -6.43 -19.35 30.99
C TRP A 657 -6.00 -17.92 30.68
N ARG A 658 -6.64 -16.95 31.34
CA ARG A 658 -6.24 -15.54 31.26
C ARG A 658 -5.27 -15.23 32.38
N TRP A 659 -4.12 -14.64 32.04
CA TRP A 659 -3.07 -14.21 32.98
C TRP A 659 -3.58 -13.29 34.10
N ARG A 660 -4.74 -12.66 33.91
CA ARG A 660 -5.43 -11.82 34.89
C ARG A 660 -5.90 -12.60 36.12
N ASP A 661 -6.22 -13.89 36.01
CA ASP A 661 -6.58 -14.73 37.16
C ASP A 661 -5.33 -15.22 37.93
N LEU A 662 -4.19 -15.39 37.25
CA LEU A 662 -2.91 -15.69 37.91
C LEU A 662 -2.35 -14.49 38.70
N LEU A 663 -2.65 -13.26 38.26
CA LEU A 663 -2.32 -12.05 39.02
C LEU A 663 -3.31 -11.77 40.17
N ALA A 664 -4.58 -12.15 40.01
CA ALA A 664 -5.55 -12.11 41.10
C ALA A 664 -5.19 -13.06 42.26
N ASN A 665 -4.50 -14.17 41.95
CA ASN A 665 -4.03 -15.16 42.94
C ASN A 665 -2.59 -14.90 43.46
N MET A 666 -2.10 -13.65 43.37
CA MET A 666 -0.79 -13.21 43.90
C MET A 666 -0.84 -11.88 44.66
N ALA A 667 -2.03 -11.39 45.05
CA ALA A 667 -2.13 -10.33 46.05
C ALA A 667 -1.80 -10.92 47.45
N PRO A 668 -1.05 -10.22 48.31
CA PRO A 668 -0.79 -10.69 49.67
C PRO A 668 -2.07 -10.62 50.53
N GLU A 669 -2.36 -11.69 51.25
CA GLU A 669 -3.34 -11.69 52.34
C GLU A 669 -2.70 -11.05 53.58
N ASP A 670 -3.08 -9.80 53.87
CA ASP A 670 -2.85 -9.15 55.17
C ASP A 670 -4.17 -8.46 55.58
N ASP A 671 -4.99 -9.15 56.39
CA ASP A 671 -5.76 -8.61 57.53
C ASP A 671 -6.79 -9.63 58.04
N GLU A 672 -6.47 -10.34 59.15
CA GLU A 672 -7.37 -10.70 60.27
C GLU A 672 -6.74 -11.74 61.24
N VAL A 673 -5.77 -11.32 62.08
CA VAL A 673 -5.66 -11.80 63.48
C VAL A 673 -5.10 -10.68 64.37
N SER A 674 -5.88 -9.61 64.59
CA SER A 674 -5.59 -8.60 65.62
C SER A 674 -6.47 -8.82 66.85
N GLU A 675 -6.25 -9.92 67.57
CA GLU A 675 -6.97 -10.21 68.83
C GLU A 675 -6.07 -10.88 69.88
N ALA A 676 -4.93 -10.23 70.20
CA ALA A 676 -4.05 -10.64 71.31
C ALA A 676 -3.32 -9.49 72.04
N ALA A 677 -3.56 -8.22 71.66
CA ALA A 677 -2.80 -7.06 72.14
C ALA A 677 -3.62 -6.00 72.91
N ALA A 678 -4.85 -6.33 73.34
CA ALA A 678 -5.79 -5.39 73.94
C ALA A 678 -5.84 -5.39 75.49
N GLU A 679 -4.97 -6.13 76.18
CA GLU A 679 -5.04 -6.30 77.66
C GLU A 679 -3.87 -5.68 78.45
N ALA A 680 -2.90 -5.04 77.78
CA ALA A 680 -1.69 -4.49 78.42
C ALA A 680 -1.66 -2.95 78.59
N SER A 681 -2.63 -2.21 78.03
CA SER A 681 -2.64 -0.73 77.99
C SER A 681 -3.80 -0.09 78.76
N ALA A 682 -4.21 -0.71 79.88
CA ALA A 682 -5.28 -0.22 80.75
C ALA A 682 -4.88 -0.17 82.23
N LYS A 683 -3.59 0.07 82.51
CA LYS A 683 -3.04 0.03 83.88
C LYS A 683 -1.86 0.96 84.15
N ASP A 684 -1.94 2.22 83.70
CA ASP A 684 -1.04 3.28 84.20
C ASP A 684 -1.70 4.66 84.41
N ASP A 685 -3.03 4.76 84.33
CA ASP A 685 -3.78 5.97 84.71
C ASP A 685 -4.26 5.92 86.16
N ARG A 686 -3.33 6.01 87.13
CA ARG A 686 -3.62 6.42 88.53
C ARG A 686 -2.36 6.64 89.39
N ALA A 687 -1.78 7.84 89.34
CA ALA A 687 -1.26 8.58 90.52
C ALA A 687 -0.51 9.88 90.11
N GLU A 688 -1.23 10.91 89.65
CA GLU A 688 -0.78 12.29 89.89
C GLU A 688 -1.40 12.81 91.18
N ASP A 689 -0.56 13.08 92.19
CA ASP A 689 -0.92 13.90 93.35
C ASP A 689 0.36 14.59 93.89
N ASP A 690 0.80 15.64 93.19
CA ASP A 690 1.88 16.54 93.65
C ASP A 690 1.31 17.78 94.33
N PRO A 691 1.73 18.05 95.58
CA PRO A 691 1.83 19.43 96.07
C PRO A 691 3.19 19.71 96.75
N GLY A 692 4.28 19.75 95.98
CA GLY A 692 5.66 19.81 96.51
C GLY A 692 6.41 21.15 96.43
N SER A 693 5.94 22.17 95.71
CA SER A 693 6.75 23.37 95.44
C SER A 693 6.84 24.39 96.61
N ARG A 694 7.76 24.17 97.57
CA ARG A 694 8.17 25.20 98.54
C ARG A 694 9.67 25.53 98.55
N ARG A 695 9.97 26.59 97.79
CA ARG A 695 11.00 27.62 98.03
C ARG A 695 11.79 27.57 99.35
N ARG A 696 13.11 27.75 99.21
CA ARG A 696 14.01 28.59 100.04
C ARG A 696 14.08 28.31 101.56
N LYS A 697 15.27 27.91 102.04
CA LYS A 697 16.27 28.78 102.72
C LYS A 697 17.31 27.96 103.50
N ARG A 698 18.58 28.40 103.42
CA ARG A 698 19.67 28.20 104.39
C ARG A 698 20.09 26.72 104.64
N GLY A 699 21.36 26.36 104.76
CA GLY A 699 22.57 27.19 104.79
C GLY A 699 23.37 26.94 106.06
N ARG A 700 24.30 25.99 105.98
CA ARG A 700 25.61 26.06 106.62
C ARG A 700 26.58 25.10 105.93
#